data_AF-A0A4S2UDE2-F1
#
_entry.id   AF-A0A4S2UDE2-F1
#
_cell.length_a   1.000
_cell.length_b   1.000
_cell.length_c   1.000
_cell.angle_alpha   90.00
_cell.angle_beta   90.00
_cell.angle_gamma   90.00
#
_symmetry.space_group_name_H-M   'P 1'
#
loop_
_entity.id
_entity.type
_entity.pdbx_description
1 polymer ?
#
loop_
_entity_poly.entity_id
_entity_poly.type
_entity_poly.pdbx_seq_one_letter_code
_entity_poly.pdbx_strand_id
1 'polypeptide(L)'
;MEVCLVGAGPRGLSVLERLCAQERKSPRWDRLTVHVVDPDPPGSGRVWRPSQSRHLLMNTVASQVTVYTDAGVVIEGPLEEGPSLYQWAKALGPSALMPGAGAPYDDETLAEARDLGPDTYPTRALYGQYLTWVFGQVTAAAAAHTTVRVHASRAVALDEEDGPGTGTGGAQTVVLENGIRLTGLGAVVLAQGHVPVRPAGPEREFAAFAARHGLTYLAPANPADVDLSAVAPGESVLLRGLGLNFFDYMALFTHARGGVFERVDGRLVYRPSGREPRMYAGSRRGVPYQARGDNEKGAHGRYHPRLLTAAFVAGLRARVSAGEPIRFGTELWPLVSKEVRTVYYEALLARRAAPAEVAAFAEAFLHAGEGAEEERVLAGAGVADDERWDWDAVAHPHGGRTFPDPASFRRWLRGYLDEDVRRAREGNVSGPFKAALDLLRDLRNELRLAIDHGGLDADSHRDELDRWYTPLNAYLSIGPPVSRIEEMAALIDAGILDVTGPGLRVAADAHDPGGPAFVGTSANVAGLRVRATTLIEARLPETDVRRTADPLMRRLLSTGQARTHRVPGAGGSSYETGGLAVSERPCHLLDAQGAPHPRRFAYGVPTESVRWVTAAGIRPGVGSVTLEDSDAIAAAVLALPEPPAAALSSGAPAVAAGPALAANSGAGATA
;
A
#
# COMPACT_ATOMS: atom_id res chain seq x y z
N MET A 1 -19.15 10.22 24.65
CA MET A 1 -18.66 10.53 23.29
C MET A 1 -19.08 9.49 22.26
N GLU A 2 -19.42 9.94 21.05
CA GLU A 2 -19.61 9.09 19.85
C GLU A 2 -18.47 9.36 18.86
N VAL A 3 -17.85 8.31 18.33
CA VAL A 3 -16.73 8.38 17.36
C VAL A 3 -17.06 7.50 16.16
N CYS A 4 -16.77 7.96 14.95
CA CYS A 4 -16.92 7.15 13.73
C CYS A 4 -15.57 6.87 13.07
N LEU A 5 -15.24 5.59 12.87
CA LEU A 5 -14.13 5.12 12.06
C LEU A 5 -14.68 4.68 10.70
N VAL A 6 -14.27 5.36 9.61
CA VAL A 6 -14.63 4.99 8.24
C VAL A 6 -13.48 4.19 7.63
N GLY A 7 -13.72 2.90 7.40
CA GLY A 7 -12.69 1.92 7.05
C GLY A 7 -12.38 1.02 8.24
N ALA A 8 -12.55 -0.29 8.07
CA ALA A 8 -12.37 -1.32 9.09
C ALA A 8 -11.23 -2.30 8.75
N GLY A 9 -10.38 -1.96 7.77
CA GLY A 9 -9.13 -2.69 7.54
C GLY A 9 -8.05 -2.40 8.61
N PRO A 10 -6.78 -2.77 8.35
CA PRO A 10 -5.70 -2.66 9.35
C PRO A 10 -5.50 -1.27 9.95
N ARG A 11 -5.85 -0.20 9.24
CA ARG A 11 -5.71 1.19 9.72
C ARG A 11 -6.82 1.52 10.71
N GLY A 12 -8.08 1.31 10.32
CA GLY A 12 -9.22 1.45 11.24
C GLY A 12 -9.08 0.58 12.48
N LEU A 13 -8.60 -0.66 12.32
CA LEU A 13 -8.28 -1.56 13.43
C LEU A 13 -7.23 -0.95 14.37
N SER A 14 -6.15 -0.37 13.84
CA SER A 14 -5.10 0.28 14.64
C SER A 14 -5.68 1.43 15.47
N VAL A 15 -6.51 2.31 14.89
CA VAL A 15 -7.15 3.41 15.66
C VAL A 15 -8.10 2.87 16.72
N LEU A 16 -8.91 1.87 16.40
CA LEU A 16 -9.82 1.23 17.36
C LEU A 16 -9.05 0.64 18.55
N GLU A 17 -7.96 -0.08 18.26
CA GLU A 17 -7.08 -0.67 19.27
C GLU A 17 -6.54 0.42 20.21
N ARG A 18 -6.02 1.51 19.65
CA ARG A 18 -5.48 2.62 20.45
C ARG A 18 -6.53 3.34 21.28
N LEU A 19 -7.74 3.57 20.74
CA LEU A 19 -8.86 4.13 21.50
C LEU A 19 -9.21 3.25 22.70
N CYS A 20 -9.36 1.93 22.49
CA CYS A 20 -9.65 0.99 23.58
C CYS A 20 -8.54 0.94 24.62
N ALA A 21 -7.28 0.93 24.18
CA ALA A 21 -6.12 0.85 25.07
C ALA A 21 -5.96 2.10 25.95
N GLN A 22 -6.12 3.30 25.37
CA GLN A 22 -6.06 4.54 26.13
C GLN A 22 -7.23 4.66 27.12
N GLU A 23 -8.46 4.35 26.72
CA GLU A 23 -9.61 4.37 27.63
C GLU A 23 -9.54 3.31 28.73
N ARG A 24 -8.92 2.14 28.49
CA ARG A 24 -8.64 1.16 29.56
C ARG A 24 -7.67 1.71 30.60
N LYS A 25 -6.59 2.38 30.16
CA LYS A 25 -5.53 2.89 31.05
C LYS A 25 -5.96 4.14 31.81
N SER A 26 -6.62 5.06 31.13
CA SER A 26 -6.98 6.37 31.65
C SER A 26 -8.30 6.82 31.03
N PRO A 27 -9.44 6.33 31.55
CA PRO A 27 -10.77 6.69 31.05
C PRO A 27 -10.94 8.21 31.01
N ARG A 28 -11.32 8.76 29.85
CA ARG A 28 -11.65 10.19 29.69
C ARG A 28 -13.15 10.44 29.58
N TRP A 29 -13.92 9.40 29.34
CA TRP A 29 -15.35 9.49 29.08
C TRP A 29 -16.13 8.48 29.91
N ASP A 30 -17.24 8.90 30.51
CA ASP A 30 -18.16 7.99 31.20
C ASP A 30 -18.81 6.98 30.26
N ARG A 31 -18.93 7.33 28.97
CA ARG A 31 -19.41 6.47 27.90
C ARG A 31 -18.72 6.82 26.59
N LEU A 32 -18.10 5.82 25.96
CA LEU A 32 -17.57 5.92 24.61
C LEU A 32 -18.33 4.95 23.70
N THR A 33 -18.74 5.40 22.51
CA THR A 33 -19.26 4.52 21.46
C THR A 33 -18.48 4.75 20.18
N VAL A 34 -17.88 3.68 19.66
CA VAL A 34 -17.08 3.69 18.45
C VAL A 34 -17.86 2.98 17.35
N HIS A 35 -18.33 3.74 16.38
CA HIS A 35 -18.94 3.23 15.16
C HIS A 35 -17.85 2.86 14.16
N VAL A 36 -17.81 1.60 13.74
CA VAL A 36 -16.88 1.08 12.73
C VAL A 36 -17.67 0.86 11.45
N VAL A 37 -17.40 1.66 10.42
CA VAL A 37 -18.17 1.70 9.16
C VAL A 37 -17.30 1.18 8.03
N ASP A 38 -17.65 0.03 7.46
CA ASP A 38 -17.01 -0.54 6.28
C ASP A 38 -17.98 -1.53 5.61
N PRO A 39 -18.08 -1.57 4.27
CA PRO A 39 -18.86 -2.60 3.59
C PRO A 39 -18.28 -4.02 3.73
N ASP A 40 -17.00 -4.15 4.03
CA ASP A 40 -16.26 -5.42 4.17
C ASP A 40 -16.03 -5.79 5.64
N PRO A 41 -15.70 -7.06 5.96
CA PRO A 41 -15.54 -7.51 7.35
C PRO A 41 -14.50 -6.71 8.15
N PRO A 42 -14.77 -6.42 9.44
CA PRO A 42 -13.86 -5.64 10.26
C PRO A 42 -12.55 -6.38 10.58
N GLY A 43 -11.50 -5.60 10.84
CA GLY A 43 -10.11 -6.05 10.99
C GLY A 43 -9.42 -6.22 9.64
N SER A 44 -9.92 -7.14 8.81
CA SER A 44 -9.30 -7.47 7.52
C SER A 44 -9.63 -6.47 6.41
N GLY A 45 -10.86 -5.94 6.40
CA GLY A 45 -11.41 -5.12 5.33
C GLY A 45 -11.35 -5.82 3.97
N ARG A 46 -11.59 -5.05 2.90
CA ARG A 46 -11.62 -5.58 1.53
C ARG A 46 -10.32 -6.29 1.11
N VAL A 47 -9.18 -5.64 1.32
CA VAL A 47 -7.88 -6.05 0.74
C VAL A 47 -7.39 -7.37 1.31
N TRP A 48 -7.59 -7.60 2.61
CA TRP A 48 -7.11 -8.78 3.31
C TRP A 48 -8.24 -9.76 3.63
N ARG A 49 -9.41 -9.65 2.99
CA ARG A 49 -10.54 -10.52 3.28
C ARG A 49 -10.13 -12.00 3.24
N PRO A 50 -10.54 -12.82 4.22
CA PRO A 50 -10.21 -14.25 4.24
C PRO A 50 -10.75 -15.06 3.05
N SER A 51 -11.79 -14.57 2.39
CA SER A 51 -12.45 -15.25 1.26
C SER A 51 -11.72 -15.13 -0.08
N GLN A 52 -10.62 -14.39 -0.17
CA GLN A 52 -9.83 -14.31 -1.40
C GLN A 52 -9.08 -15.61 -1.69
N SER A 53 -8.64 -15.79 -2.95
CA SER A 53 -7.88 -16.97 -3.36
C SER A 53 -6.65 -17.20 -2.47
N ARG A 54 -6.49 -18.45 -1.99
CA ARG A 54 -5.31 -18.90 -1.23
C ARG A 54 -4.02 -18.91 -2.03
N HIS A 55 -4.08 -18.70 -3.34
CA HIS A 55 -2.88 -18.57 -4.17
C HIS A 55 -2.31 -17.16 -4.16
N LEU A 56 -2.96 -16.19 -3.51
CA LEU A 56 -2.43 -14.84 -3.36
C LEU A 56 -1.58 -14.76 -2.09
N LEU A 57 -0.32 -14.36 -2.24
CA LEU A 57 0.64 -14.31 -1.15
C LEU A 57 0.90 -12.88 -0.68
N MET A 58 1.28 -12.75 0.59
CA MET A 58 1.98 -11.57 1.07
C MET A 58 3.37 -11.49 0.44
N ASN A 59 3.93 -10.28 0.38
CA ASN A 59 5.33 -10.03 0.00
C ASN A 59 6.21 -9.71 1.22
N THR A 60 5.74 -10.05 2.42
CA THR A 60 6.46 -9.96 3.69
C THR A 60 6.38 -11.32 4.38
N VAL A 61 7.48 -11.74 5.02
CA VAL A 61 7.53 -13.01 5.75
C VAL A 61 6.71 -12.97 7.03
N ALA A 62 6.17 -14.12 7.46
CA ALA A 62 5.20 -14.22 8.54
C ALA A 62 5.68 -13.65 9.89
N SER A 63 6.96 -13.81 10.22
CA SER A 63 7.55 -13.28 11.45
C SER A 63 7.70 -11.76 11.47
N GLN A 64 7.66 -11.11 10.31
CA GLN A 64 7.81 -9.66 10.15
C GLN A 64 6.46 -8.93 10.00
N VAL A 65 5.34 -9.57 10.39
CA VAL A 65 4.00 -9.00 10.30
C VAL A 65 3.33 -9.02 11.67
N THR A 66 2.81 -7.87 12.11
CA THR A 66 1.99 -7.72 13.31
C THR A 66 0.97 -6.61 13.13
N VAL A 67 0.14 -6.35 14.13
CA VAL A 67 -0.63 -5.11 14.31
C VAL A 67 -0.52 -4.55 15.73
N TYR A 68 0.30 -5.19 16.57
CA TYR A 68 0.53 -4.79 17.96
C TYR A 68 1.68 -3.80 18.08
N THR A 69 1.64 -2.99 19.14
CA THR A 69 2.73 -2.09 19.51
C THR A 69 3.86 -2.84 20.22
N ASP A 70 5.05 -2.26 20.20
CA ASP A 70 6.23 -2.75 20.91
C ASP A 70 7.13 -1.56 21.31
N ALA A 71 8.22 -1.84 22.03
CA ALA A 71 9.14 -0.80 22.51
C ALA A 71 9.82 0.04 21.39
N GLY A 72 9.68 -0.36 20.12
CA GLY A 72 10.21 0.38 18.98
C GLY A 72 9.36 1.56 18.53
N VAL A 73 8.11 1.70 18.98
CA VAL A 73 7.27 2.87 18.66
C VAL A 73 7.34 3.95 19.74
N VAL A 74 7.24 5.21 19.33
CA VAL A 74 7.15 6.35 20.26
C VAL A 74 5.70 6.84 20.30
N ILE A 75 4.98 6.50 21.38
CA ILE A 75 3.54 6.74 21.55
C ILE A 75 3.20 7.29 22.95
N GLU A 76 2.04 7.93 23.09
CA GLU A 76 1.53 8.44 24.37
C GLU A 76 0.72 7.38 25.14
N GLY A 77 -0.06 6.59 24.41
CA GLY A 77 -0.84 5.49 24.97
C GLY A 77 0.01 4.34 25.53
N PRO A 78 -0.59 3.39 26.26
CA PRO A 78 0.14 2.20 26.71
C PRO A 78 0.63 1.35 25.54
N LEU A 79 1.77 0.67 25.71
CA LEU A 79 2.13 -0.44 24.85
C LEU A 79 1.17 -1.61 25.08
N GLU A 80 0.60 -2.10 24.01
CA GLU A 80 -0.25 -3.29 23.89
C GLU A 80 0.49 -4.29 23.00
N GLU A 81 1.31 -5.13 23.64
CA GLU A 81 2.09 -6.16 22.96
C GLU A 81 1.20 -7.36 22.62
N GLY A 82 1.55 -8.05 21.54
CA GLY A 82 0.81 -9.23 21.11
C GLY A 82 1.56 -10.03 20.05
N PRO A 83 1.01 -11.18 19.65
CA PRO A 83 1.70 -12.08 18.75
C PRO A 83 1.85 -11.47 17.35
N SER A 84 3.01 -11.68 16.73
CA SER A 84 3.16 -11.61 15.28
C SER A 84 2.24 -12.64 14.60
N LEU A 85 2.02 -12.46 13.29
CA LEU A 85 1.25 -13.41 12.47
C LEU A 85 1.80 -14.85 12.61
N TYR A 86 3.12 -15.02 12.58
CA TYR A 86 3.76 -16.32 12.79
C TYR A 86 3.45 -16.92 14.18
N GLN A 87 3.62 -16.14 15.25
CA GLN A 87 3.35 -16.59 16.62
C GLN A 87 1.88 -16.97 16.81
N TRP A 88 0.96 -16.16 16.27
CA TRP A 88 -0.46 -16.45 16.26
C TRP A 88 -0.77 -17.77 15.53
N ALA A 89 -0.22 -17.95 14.32
CA ALA A 89 -0.43 -19.16 13.53
C ALA A 89 0.06 -20.42 14.26
N LYS A 90 1.24 -20.36 14.90
CA LYS A 90 1.75 -21.48 15.72
C LYS A 90 0.87 -21.76 16.95
N ALA A 91 0.22 -20.74 17.51
CA ALA A 91 -0.65 -20.90 18.67
C ALA A 91 -2.06 -21.44 18.32
N LEU A 92 -2.46 -21.45 17.05
CA LEU A 92 -3.71 -22.09 16.59
C LEU A 92 -3.66 -23.62 16.72
N GLY A 93 -2.52 -24.25 16.43
CA GLY A 93 -2.37 -25.72 16.45
C GLY A 93 -2.64 -26.37 17.82
N PRO A 94 -2.08 -25.84 18.93
CA PRO A 94 -2.30 -26.40 20.27
C PRO A 94 -3.65 -26.03 20.92
N SER A 95 -4.56 -25.32 20.25
CA SER A 95 -5.74 -24.68 20.87
C SER A 95 -5.37 -23.77 22.07
N ALA A 96 -4.14 -23.25 22.12
CA ALA A 96 -3.64 -22.44 23.23
C ALA A 96 -4.23 -21.02 23.25
N LEU A 97 -4.79 -20.56 22.13
CA LEU A 97 -5.58 -19.35 22.05
C LEU A 97 -7.05 -19.72 21.88
N MET A 98 -7.91 -19.07 22.67
CA MET A 98 -9.35 -19.16 22.45
C MET A 98 -9.65 -18.70 21.02
N PRO A 99 -10.44 -19.46 20.22
CA PRO A 99 -10.98 -18.95 18.98
C PRO A 99 -11.64 -17.61 19.28
N GLY A 100 -11.35 -16.59 18.47
CA GLY A 100 -12.11 -15.35 18.54
C GLY A 100 -13.61 -15.65 18.36
N ALA A 101 -14.48 -14.71 18.70
CA ALA A 101 -15.92 -14.85 18.48
C ALA A 101 -16.21 -15.02 16.96
N GLY A 102 -16.22 -16.26 16.47
CA GLY A 102 -16.28 -16.60 15.05
C GLY A 102 -16.41 -18.10 14.81
N ALA A 103 -16.67 -18.48 13.56
CA ALA A 103 -16.71 -19.87 13.12
C ALA A 103 -15.33 -20.54 13.29
N PRO A 104 -15.26 -21.86 13.52
CA PRO A 104 -13.99 -22.57 13.55
C PRO A 104 -13.22 -22.36 12.23
N TYR A 105 -11.89 -22.24 12.33
CA TYR A 105 -11.04 -22.18 11.14
C TYR A 105 -11.15 -23.49 10.35
N ASP A 106 -11.15 -23.39 9.02
CA ASP A 106 -11.16 -24.57 8.15
C ASP A 106 -9.82 -25.34 8.18
N ASP A 107 -9.88 -26.60 7.75
CA ASP A 107 -8.73 -27.52 7.77
C ASP A 107 -7.53 -26.99 6.98
N GLU A 108 -7.79 -26.27 5.87
CA GLU A 108 -6.74 -25.68 5.04
C GLU A 108 -6.01 -24.54 5.77
N THR A 109 -6.73 -23.68 6.48
CA THR A 109 -6.16 -22.62 7.30
C THR A 109 -5.35 -23.19 8.46
N LEU A 110 -5.86 -24.25 9.10
CA LEU A 110 -5.14 -24.93 10.18
C LEU A 110 -3.90 -25.67 9.67
N ALA A 111 -3.95 -26.26 8.46
CA ALA A 111 -2.79 -26.85 7.82
C ALA A 111 -1.74 -25.79 7.47
N GLU A 112 -2.13 -24.70 6.81
CA GLU A 112 -1.22 -23.59 6.50
C GLU A 112 -0.58 -23.05 7.79
N ALA A 113 -1.37 -22.79 8.83
CA ALA A 113 -0.87 -22.29 10.10
C ALA A 113 0.14 -23.24 10.75
N ARG A 114 -0.09 -24.57 10.68
CA ARG A 114 0.81 -25.60 11.22
C ARG A 114 2.13 -25.68 10.46
N ASP A 115 2.10 -25.54 9.14
CA ASP A 115 3.27 -25.69 8.28
C ASP A 115 4.05 -24.37 8.09
N LEU A 116 3.44 -23.23 8.43
CA LEU A 116 4.05 -21.91 8.30
C LEU A 116 5.38 -21.81 9.06
N GLY A 117 6.49 -21.55 8.36
CA GLY A 117 7.75 -21.15 8.98
C GLY A 117 7.82 -19.64 9.25
N PRO A 118 8.75 -19.16 10.11
CA PRO A 118 8.88 -17.74 10.42
C PRO A 118 9.23 -16.89 9.18
N ASP A 119 9.98 -17.46 8.24
CA ASP A 119 10.41 -16.80 7.00
C ASP A 119 9.58 -17.19 5.77
N THR A 120 8.46 -17.89 5.99
CA THR A 120 7.50 -18.21 4.93
C THR A 120 6.66 -16.98 4.59
N TYR A 121 6.33 -16.81 3.32
CA TYR A 121 5.38 -15.80 2.85
C TYR A 121 3.96 -16.37 2.94
N PRO A 122 3.13 -15.95 3.90
CA PRO A 122 1.80 -16.52 4.12
C PRO A 122 0.83 -16.10 3.03
N THR A 123 -0.28 -16.82 2.91
CA THR A 123 -1.40 -16.38 2.08
C THR A 123 -2.00 -15.09 2.63
N ARG A 124 -2.52 -14.25 1.73
CA ARG A 124 -3.26 -13.04 2.15
C ARG A 124 -4.51 -13.41 2.95
N ALA A 125 -5.11 -14.56 2.65
CA ALA A 125 -6.25 -15.10 3.38
C ALA A 125 -5.90 -15.41 4.85
N LEU A 126 -4.76 -16.06 5.13
CA LEU A 126 -4.31 -16.33 6.49
C LEU A 126 -4.05 -15.04 7.28
N TYR A 127 -3.45 -14.03 6.65
CA TYR A 127 -3.29 -12.71 7.30
C TYR A 127 -4.64 -12.04 7.58
N GLY A 128 -5.62 -12.21 6.68
CA GLY A 128 -7.01 -11.82 6.91
C GLY A 128 -7.64 -12.44 8.15
N GLN A 129 -7.38 -13.73 8.38
CA GLN A 129 -7.85 -14.45 9.56
C GLN A 129 -7.19 -13.89 10.83
N TYR A 130 -5.88 -13.60 10.80
CA TYR A 130 -5.19 -12.93 11.90
C TYR A 130 -5.80 -11.56 12.22
N LEU A 131 -6.05 -10.72 11.23
CA LEU A 131 -6.66 -9.40 11.42
C LEU A 131 -8.08 -9.48 12.00
N THR A 132 -8.87 -10.46 11.55
CA THR A 132 -10.22 -10.73 12.07
C THR A 132 -10.15 -11.16 13.53
N TRP A 133 -9.20 -12.05 13.87
CA TRP A 133 -8.95 -12.46 15.24
C TRP A 133 -8.54 -11.28 16.13
N VAL A 134 -7.61 -10.43 15.68
CA VAL A 134 -7.18 -9.24 16.46
C VAL A 134 -8.36 -8.29 16.69
N PHE A 135 -9.20 -8.03 15.69
CA PHE A 135 -10.40 -7.21 15.89
C PHE A 135 -11.30 -7.79 17.00
N GLY A 136 -11.48 -9.11 17.02
CA GLY A 136 -12.20 -9.81 18.09
C GLY A 136 -11.55 -9.63 19.46
N GLN A 137 -10.23 -9.73 19.56
CA GLN A 137 -9.51 -9.51 20.82
C GLN A 137 -9.65 -8.06 21.32
N VAL A 138 -9.48 -7.09 20.43
CA VAL A 138 -9.57 -5.65 20.77
C VAL A 138 -10.97 -5.30 21.27
N THR A 139 -12.01 -5.81 20.61
CA THR A 139 -13.40 -5.54 21.00
C THR A 139 -13.79 -6.25 22.29
N ALA A 140 -13.34 -7.50 22.50
CA ALA A 140 -13.57 -8.24 23.74
C ALA A 140 -12.85 -7.62 24.95
N ALA A 141 -11.68 -7.02 24.72
CA ALA A 141 -10.90 -6.33 25.74
C ALA A 141 -11.30 -4.87 25.94
N ALA A 142 -12.33 -4.34 25.27
CA ALA A 142 -12.75 -2.96 25.47
C ALA A 142 -13.18 -2.70 26.93
N ALA A 143 -12.93 -1.50 27.45
CA ALA A 143 -13.40 -1.12 28.78
C ALA A 143 -14.93 -1.18 28.87
N ALA A 144 -15.50 -1.42 30.06
CA ALA A 144 -16.94 -1.63 30.23
C ALA A 144 -17.82 -0.45 29.75
N HIS A 145 -17.27 0.77 29.75
CA HIS A 145 -17.95 1.98 29.26
C HIS A 145 -17.74 2.25 27.76
N THR A 146 -16.98 1.41 27.06
CA THR A 146 -16.70 1.50 25.63
C THR A 146 -17.51 0.49 24.85
N THR A 147 -18.37 0.97 23.94
CA THR A 147 -19.18 0.13 23.05
C THR A 147 -18.66 0.23 21.61
N VAL A 148 -18.38 -0.90 20.97
CA VAL A 148 -18.03 -0.93 19.53
C VAL A 148 -19.25 -1.38 18.73
N ARG A 149 -19.64 -0.59 17.72
CA ARG A 149 -20.78 -0.88 16.83
C ARG A 149 -20.31 -0.96 15.38
N VAL A 150 -20.41 -2.14 14.79
CA VAL A 150 -20.03 -2.36 13.39
C VAL A 150 -21.22 -2.11 12.46
N HIS A 151 -20.99 -1.37 11.39
CA HIS A 151 -21.95 -1.10 10.33
C HIS A 151 -21.40 -1.62 9.01
N ALA A 152 -21.95 -2.73 8.52
CA ALA A 152 -21.63 -3.33 7.23
C ALA A 152 -22.22 -2.51 6.07
N SER A 153 -21.72 -1.29 5.88
CA SER A 153 -22.23 -0.31 4.93
C SER A 153 -21.15 0.70 4.58
N ARG A 154 -21.27 1.33 3.41
CA ARG A 154 -20.34 2.35 2.95
C ARG A 154 -20.76 3.72 3.48
N ALA A 155 -19.82 4.50 4.00
CA ALA A 155 -20.04 5.94 4.24
C ALA A 155 -20.07 6.70 2.91
N VAL A 156 -21.07 7.55 2.71
CA VAL A 156 -21.28 8.29 1.45
C VAL A 156 -21.29 9.81 1.63
N ALA A 157 -21.49 10.30 2.86
CA ALA A 157 -21.39 11.71 3.19
C ALA A 157 -20.89 11.91 4.63
N LEU A 158 -20.18 13.02 4.84
CA LEU A 158 -19.75 13.53 6.12
C LEU A 158 -19.98 15.04 6.10
N ASP A 159 -20.77 15.55 7.04
CA ASP A 159 -21.10 16.97 7.17
C ASP A 159 -21.14 17.36 8.66
N GLU A 160 -21.06 18.66 8.95
CA GLU A 160 -21.40 19.20 10.28
C GLU A 160 -22.92 19.21 10.46
N GLU A 161 -23.41 19.00 11.68
CA GLU A 161 -24.86 18.97 11.96
C GLU A 161 -25.57 20.30 11.71
N ASP A 162 -24.89 21.40 12.02
CA ASP A 162 -25.40 22.77 11.79
C ASP A 162 -25.25 23.23 10.32
N GLY A 163 -24.94 22.30 9.41
CA GLY A 163 -24.75 22.54 7.98
C GLY A 163 -23.32 22.98 7.60
N PRO A 164 -22.96 22.95 6.31
CA PRO A 164 -21.62 23.33 5.86
C PRO A 164 -21.34 24.81 6.10
N GLY A 165 -20.28 25.14 6.85
CA GLY A 165 -19.73 26.50 6.93
C GLY A 165 -20.25 27.37 8.07
N THR A 166 -20.89 26.81 9.09
CA THR A 166 -21.46 27.56 10.22
C THR A 166 -20.52 27.70 11.44
N GLY A 167 -19.40 26.98 11.47
CA GLY A 167 -18.33 27.20 12.46
C GLY A 167 -17.55 25.93 12.78
N THR A 168 -16.23 26.02 12.81
CA THR A 168 -15.33 24.87 13.01
C THR A 168 -15.50 24.28 14.41
N GLY A 169 -16.20 23.14 14.55
CA GLY A 169 -16.18 22.37 15.79
C GLY A 169 -17.52 21.80 16.32
N GLY A 170 -18.60 21.89 15.55
CA GLY A 170 -19.90 21.28 15.90
C GLY A 170 -19.88 19.74 15.88
N ALA A 171 -21.01 19.12 16.26
CA ALA A 171 -21.20 17.68 16.08
C ALA A 171 -21.15 17.30 14.59
N GLN A 172 -20.68 16.09 14.30
CA GLN A 172 -20.55 15.57 12.94
C GLN A 172 -21.66 14.57 12.63
N THR A 173 -22.06 14.51 11.36
CA THR A 173 -22.96 13.47 10.84
C THR A 173 -22.29 12.68 9.73
N VAL A 174 -22.30 11.35 9.84
CA VAL A 174 -21.93 10.43 8.75
C VAL A 174 -23.20 9.78 8.20
N VAL A 175 -23.40 9.85 6.89
CA VAL A 175 -24.50 9.18 6.18
C VAL A 175 -23.96 7.92 5.51
N LEU A 176 -24.65 6.82 5.72
CA LEU A 176 -24.34 5.51 5.14
C LEU A 176 -25.18 5.27 3.87
N GLU A 177 -24.67 4.44 2.98
CA GLU A 177 -25.31 4.10 1.70
C GLU A 177 -26.70 3.45 1.88
N ASN A 178 -26.92 2.76 3.00
CA ASN A 178 -28.20 2.18 3.39
C ASN A 178 -29.18 3.18 4.04
N GLY A 179 -28.85 4.48 4.07
CA GLY A 179 -29.72 5.54 4.60
C GLY A 179 -29.58 5.82 6.10
N ILE A 180 -28.81 5.02 6.84
CA ILE A 180 -28.53 5.29 8.26
C ILE A 180 -27.74 6.59 8.39
N ARG A 181 -28.13 7.44 9.34
CA ARG A 181 -27.41 8.66 9.71
C ARG A 181 -26.86 8.49 11.12
N LEU A 182 -25.53 8.55 11.25
CA LEU A 182 -24.82 8.57 12.51
C LEU A 182 -24.62 10.03 12.91
N THR A 183 -25.38 10.50 13.91
CA THR A 183 -25.41 11.88 14.42
C THR A 183 -24.71 11.98 15.78
N GLY A 184 -24.47 13.18 16.28
CA GLY A 184 -23.85 13.46 17.57
C GLY A 184 -22.38 13.07 17.63
N LEU A 185 -21.73 12.86 16.48
CA LEU A 185 -20.36 12.36 16.43
C LEU A 185 -19.41 13.47 16.90
N GLY A 186 -18.65 13.19 17.96
CA GLY A 186 -17.62 14.06 18.49
C GLY A 186 -16.34 14.03 17.66
N ALA A 187 -16.11 12.95 16.88
CA ALA A 187 -15.00 12.83 15.95
C ALA A 187 -15.28 11.83 14.81
N VAL A 188 -14.63 12.04 13.68
CA VAL A 188 -14.61 11.11 12.54
C VAL A 188 -13.19 10.87 12.06
N VAL A 189 -12.81 9.60 11.93
CA VAL A 189 -11.50 9.19 11.42
C VAL A 189 -11.69 8.46 10.09
N LEU A 190 -11.07 8.99 9.03
CA LEU A 190 -11.07 8.41 7.70
C LEU A 190 -9.83 7.51 7.55
N ALA A 191 -10.05 6.20 7.63
CA ALA A 191 -9.04 5.15 7.56
C ALA A 191 -9.27 4.21 6.37
N GLN A 192 -9.93 4.72 5.32
CA GLN A 192 -10.18 3.98 4.08
C GLN A 192 -8.85 3.54 3.44
N GLY A 193 -8.84 2.34 2.84
CA GLY A 193 -7.70 1.84 2.08
C GLY A 193 -7.65 2.42 0.67
N HIS A 194 -7.38 1.57 -0.33
CA HIS A 194 -7.46 1.97 -1.73
C HIS A 194 -8.89 2.39 -2.10
N VAL A 195 -9.07 3.67 -2.40
CA VAL A 195 -10.33 4.20 -2.92
C VAL A 195 -10.44 3.94 -4.44
N PRO A 196 -11.63 3.63 -4.97
CA PRO A 196 -11.79 3.40 -6.40
C PRO A 196 -11.47 4.68 -7.19
N VAL A 197 -10.82 4.54 -8.34
CA VAL A 197 -10.42 5.66 -9.20
C VAL A 197 -11.13 5.56 -10.55
N ARG A 198 -11.66 6.69 -11.04
CA ARG A 198 -12.29 6.76 -12.36
C ARG A 198 -11.23 6.59 -13.45
N PRO A 199 -11.46 5.75 -14.46
CA PRO A 199 -10.55 5.60 -15.60
C PRO A 199 -10.31 6.94 -16.30
N ALA A 200 -9.09 7.15 -16.82
CA ALA A 200 -8.77 8.34 -17.63
C ALA A 200 -7.85 8.00 -18.81
N GLY A 201 -7.84 8.90 -19.80
CA GLY A 201 -6.99 8.78 -20.99
C GLY A 201 -7.11 7.40 -21.66
N PRO A 202 -5.99 6.68 -21.89
CA PRO A 202 -6.00 5.36 -22.52
C PRO A 202 -6.91 4.33 -21.84
N GLU A 203 -7.10 4.39 -20.51
CA GLU A 203 -7.95 3.44 -19.78
C GLU A 203 -9.41 3.55 -20.23
N ARG A 204 -9.90 4.78 -20.46
CA ARG A 204 -11.25 5.01 -21.00
C ARG A 204 -11.36 4.56 -22.45
N GLU A 205 -10.33 4.80 -23.23
CA GLU A 205 -10.29 4.43 -24.66
C GLU A 205 -10.33 2.91 -24.82
N PHE A 206 -9.52 2.18 -24.05
CA PHE A 206 -9.52 0.72 -24.05
C PHE A 206 -10.84 0.13 -23.54
N ALA A 207 -11.40 0.66 -22.46
CA ALA A 207 -12.70 0.22 -21.97
C ALA A 207 -13.81 0.42 -23.02
N ALA A 208 -13.84 1.58 -23.67
CA ALA A 208 -14.83 1.89 -24.70
C ALA A 208 -14.62 1.03 -25.96
N PHE A 209 -13.37 0.80 -26.36
CA PHE A 209 -13.04 -0.09 -27.48
C PHE A 209 -13.48 -1.53 -27.20
N ALA A 210 -13.18 -2.04 -26.01
CA ALA A 210 -13.56 -3.38 -25.59
C ALA A 210 -15.08 -3.57 -25.65
N ALA A 211 -15.84 -2.63 -25.07
CA ALA A 211 -17.29 -2.66 -25.08
C ALA A 211 -17.87 -2.63 -26.51
N ARG A 212 -17.31 -1.82 -27.42
CA ARG A 212 -17.78 -1.73 -28.82
C ARG A 212 -17.54 -3.00 -29.63
N HIS A 213 -16.48 -3.75 -29.33
CA HIS A 213 -16.04 -4.88 -30.14
C HIS A 213 -16.20 -6.24 -29.46
N GLY A 214 -16.82 -6.30 -28.28
CA GLY A 214 -17.00 -7.55 -27.53
C GLY A 214 -15.68 -8.15 -27.04
N LEU A 215 -14.68 -7.31 -26.75
CA LEU A 215 -13.40 -7.72 -26.18
C LEU A 215 -13.41 -7.54 -24.66
N THR A 216 -12.42 -8.10 -23.97
CA THR A 216 -12.27 -7.96 -22.52
C THR A 216 -11.19 -6.94 -22.18
N TYR A 217 -11.54 -5.94 -21.37
CA TYR A 217 -10.57 -5.02 -20.78
C TYR A 217 -10.75 -4.97 -19.27
N LEU A 218 -9.68 -5.31 -18.54
CA LEU A 218 -9.62 -5.16 -17.09
C LEU A 218 -8.73 -3.95 -16.75
N ALA A 219 -9.38 -2.89 -16.27
CA ALA A 219 -8.73 -1.68 -15.77
C ALA A 219 -7.85 -1.96 -14.53
N PRO A 220 -6.98 -1.01 -14.10
CA PRO A 220 -6.12 -1.24 -12.94
C PRO A 220 -6.95 -1.56 -11.69
N ALA A 221 -6.67 -2.70 -11.07
CA ALA A 221 -7.42 -3.22 -9.93
C ALA A 221 -6.57 -4.18 -9.10
N ASN A 222 -7.02 -4.49 -7.89
CA ASN A 222 -6.48 -5.59 -7.11
C ASN A 222 -6.89 -6.92 -7.78
N PRO A 223 -5.96 -7.84 -8.13
CA PRO A 223 -6.28 -9.10 -8.77
C PRO A 223 -7.24 -10.00 -7.96
N ALA A 224 -7.32 -9.81 -6.64
CA ALA A 224 -8.31 -10.50 -5.82
C ALA A 224 -9.75 -10.11 -6.16
N ASP A 225 -9.97 -8.91 -6.73
CA ASP A 225 -11.28 -8.26 -6.87
C ASP A 225 -11.85 -8.32 -8.29
N VAL A 226 -11.14 -8.97 -9.21
CA VAL A 226 -11.54 -9.05 -10.63
C VAL A 226 -12.05 -10.43 -10.97
N ASP A 227 -13.05 -10.48 -11.85
CA ASP A 227 -13.55 -11.73 -12.40
C ASP A 227 -12.71 -12.14 -13.62
N LEU A 228 -12.08 -13.31 -13.53
CA LEU A 228 -11.25 -13.90 -14.58
C LEU A 228 -11.93 -15.08 -15.27
N SER A 229 -13.18 -15.40 -14.92
CA SER A 229 -13.92 -16.55 -15.46
C SER A 229 -14.20 -16.43 -16.96
N ALA A 230 -14.32 -15.20 -17.47
CA ALA A 230 -14.54 -14.92 -18.88
C ALA A 230 -13.33 -15.24 -19.78
N VAL A 231 -12.13 -15.35 -19.20
CA VAL A 231 -10.90 -15.62 -19.96
C VAL A 231 -10.79 -17.12 -20.27
N ALA A 232 -10.94 -17.48 -21.53
CA ALA A 232 -11.00 -18.89 -21.95
C ALA A 232 -9.63 -19.59 -21.91
N PRO A 233 -9.60 -20.93 -21.78
CA PRO A 233 -8.37 -21.70 -21.98
C PRO A 233 -7.75 -21.43 -23.36
N GLY A 234 -6.43 -21.25 -23.41
CA GLY A 234 -5.69 -20.94 -24.63
C GLY A 234 -5.91 -19.53 -25.20
N GLU A 235 -6.80 -18.71 -24.61
CA GLU A 235 -7.02 -17.33 -25.05
C GLU A 235 -5.73 -16.50 -24.92
N SER A 236 -5.45 -15.65 -25.90
CA SER A 236 -4.33 -14.71 -25.84
C SER A 236 -4.67 -13.52 -24.94
N VAL A 237 -3.97 -13.41 -23.82
CA VAL A 237 -4.15 -12.36 -22.81
C VAL A 237 -2.92 -11.48 -22.75
N LEU A 238 -3.08 -10.18 -22.94
CA LEU A 238 -2.02 -9.19 -22.79
C LEU A 238 -2.06 -8.55 -21.40
N LEU A 239 -1.02 -8.74 -20.59
CA LEU A 239 -0.86 -8.17 -19.26
C LEU A 239 0.13 -7.00 -19.30
N ARG A 240 -0.36 -5.80 -18.98
CA ARG A 240 0.46 -4.58 -18.91
C ARG A 240 0.92 -4.32 -17.47
N GLY A 241 2.13 -4.76 -17.16
CA GLY A 241 2.76 -4.68 -15.85
C GLY A 241 3.54 -5.96 -15.54
N LEU A 242 4.67 -5.82 -14.83
CA LEU A 242 5.47 -6.95 -14.32
C LEU A 242 5.82 -6.73 -12.82
N GLY A 243 4.97 -6.00 -12.09
CA GLY A 243 5.07 -5.81 -10.64
C GLY A 243 4.32 -6.90 -9.86
N LEU A 244 4.05 -6.67 -8.58
CA LEU A 244 3.40 -7.67 -7.72
C LEU A 244 2.03 -8.15 -8.24
N ASN A 245 1.18 -7.26 -8.77
CA ASN A 245 -0.11 -7.66 -9.33
C ASN A 245 0.02 -8.63 -10.52
N PHE A 246 1.11 -8.56 -11.28
CA PHE A 246 1.36 -9.53 -12.35
C PHE A 246 1.54 -10.95 -11.79
N PHE A 247 2.27 -11.11 -10.69
CA PHE A 247 2.46 -12.41 -10.05
C PHE A 247 1.17 -12.97 -9.44
N ASP A 248 0.27 -12.10 -8.97
CA ASP A 248 -1.06 -12.51 -8.54
C ASP A 248 -1.90 -13.02 -9.73
N TYR A 249 -1.93 -12.30 -10.85
CA TYR A 249 -2.59 -12.79 -12.07
C TYR A 249 -1.98 -14.09 -12.58
N MET A 250 -0.65 -14.20 -12.55
CA MET A 250 0.08 -15.42 -12.88
C MET A 250 -0.41 -16.59 -12.01
N ALA A 251 -0.51 -16.42 -10.70
CA ALA A 251 -1.00 -17.44 -9.78
C ALA A 251 -2.48 -17.80 -10.03
N LEU A 252 -3.33 -16.80 -10.31
CA LEU A 252 -4.76 -17.01 -10.60
C LEU A 252 -4.98 -17.71 -11.94
N PHE A 253 -4.12 -17.49 -12.94
CA PHE A 253 -4.22 -18.16 -14.24
C PHE A 253 -3.58 -19.55 -14.27
N THR A 254 -2.83 -19.93 -13.23
CA THR A 254 -2.07 -21.18 -13.19
C THR A 254 -2.53 -22.07 -12.03
N HIS A 255 -2.08 -21.80 -10.81
CA HIS A 255 -2.47 -22.53 -9.60
C HIS A 255 -3.99 -22.59 -9.44
N ALA A 256 -4.69 -21.45 -9.53
CA ALA A 256 -6.15 -21.43 -9.36
C ALA A 256 -6.91 -22.07 -10.54
N ARG A 257 -6.22 -22.35 -11.65
CA ARG A 257 -6.72 -23.13 -12.78
C ARG A 257 -6.24 -24.58 -12.74
N GLY A 258 -5.61 -25.03 -11.66
CA GLY A 258 -5.23 -26.42 -11.41
C GLY A 258 -3.92 -26.86 -12.07
N GLY A 259 -3.13 -25.94 -12.61
CA GLY A 259 -1.76 -26.26 -13.03
C GLY A 259 -0.86 -26.46 -11.82
N VAL A 260 0.16 -27.30 -11.98
CA VAL A 260 1.02 -27.75 -10.86
C VAL A 260 2.46 -27.39 -11.13
N PHE A 261 3.16 -26.91 -10.11
CA PHE A 261 4.60 -26.68 -10.16
C PHE A 261 5.32 -27.78 -9.39
N GLU A 262 6.13 -28.56 -10.10
CA GLU A 262 6.87 -29.70 -9.55
C GLU A 262 8.36 -29.39 -9.52
N ARG A 263 9.05 -29.79 -8.45
CA ARG A 263 10.51 -29.68 -8.38
C ARG A 263 11.14 -30.94 -8.99
N VAL A 264 11.86 -30.78 -10.09
CA VAL A 264 12.58 -31.86 -10.80
C VAL A 264 14.04 -31.43 -10.93
N ASP A 265 14.96 -32.25 -10.43
CA ASP A 265 16.42 -31.98 -10.44
C ASP A 265 16.78 -30.57 -9.94
N GLY A 266 16.12 -30.12 -8.87
CA GLY A 266 16.32 -28.80 -8.26
C GLY A 266 15.67 -27.62 -8.99
N ARG A 267 15.08 -27.82 -10.17
CA ARG A 267 14.38 -26.78 -10.94
C ARG A 267 12.87 -26.95 -10.87
N LEU A 268 12.15 -25.84 -10.92
CA LEU A 268 10.70 -25.86 -10.98
C LEU A 268 10.25 -26.13 -12.42
N VAL A 269 9.40 -27.13 -12.61
CA VAL A 269 8.78 -27.49 -13.88
C VAL A 269 7.28 -27.31 -13.75
N TYR A 270 6.67 -26.61 -14.70
CA TYR A 270 5.23 -26.41 -14.71
C TYR A 270 4.52 -27.51 -15.50
N ARG A 271 3.46 -28.07 -14.92
CA ARG A 271 2.53 -29.02 -15.54
C ARG A 271 1.20 -28.30 -15.80
N PRO A 272 0.90 -27.94 -17.07
CA PRO A 272 -0.35 -27.28 -17.40
C PRO A 272 -1.55 -28.17 -17.12
N SER A 273 -2.65 -27.57 -16.66
CA SER A 273 -3.95 -28.25 -16.56
C SER A 273 -4.72 -28.27 -17.89
N GLY A 274 -4.33 -27.41 -18.84
CA GLY A 274 -5.07 -27.15 -20.07
C GLY A 274 -6.16 -26.09 -19.92
N ARG A 275 -6.31 -25.47 -18.74
CA ARG A 275 -7.26 -24.37 -18.48
C ARG A 275 -6.61 -22.99 -18.51
N GLU A 276 -5.29 -22.93 -18.60
CA GLU A 276 -4.52 -21.69 -18.64
C GLU A 276 -4.79 -20.90 -19.93
N PRO A 277 -4.82 -19.56 -19.90
CA PRO A 277 -4.68 -18.74 -21.11
C PRO A 277 -3.22 -18.74 -21.61
N ARG A 278 -3.00 -18.26 -22.85
CA ARG A 278 -1.66 -17.88 -23.30
C ARG A 278 -1.37 -16.46 -22.84
N MET A 279 -0.46 -16.30 -21.89
CA MET A 279 -0.12 -15.01 -21.31
C MET A 279 1.00 -14.33 -22.10
N TYR A 280 0.78 -13.06 -22.44
CA TYR A 280 1.79 -12.14 -22.94
C TYR A 280 1.93 -11.00 -21.96
N ALA A 281 3.09 -10.82 -21.34
CA ALA A 281 3.26 -9.81 -20.29
C ALA A 281 4.40 -8.85 -20.57
N GLY A 282 4.26 -7.58 -20.20
CA GLY A 282 5.32 -6.61 -20.43
C GLY A 282 5.22 -5.37 -19.57
N SER A 283 6.33 -4.65 -19.48
CA SER A 283 6.44 -3.40 -18.73
C SER A 283 7.36 -2.42 -19.46
N ARG A 284 7.50 -1.20 -18.93
CA ARG A 284 8.48 -0.24 -19.43
C ARG A 284 9.91 -0.80 -19.34
N ARG A 285 10.24 -1.49 -18.25
CA ARG A 285 11.60 -2.03 -18.00
C ARG A 285 11.85 -3.39 -18.67
N GLY A 286 10.78 -4.11 -19.03
CA GLY A 286 10.87 -5.41 -19.70
C GLY A 286 11.23 -6.60 -18.80
N VAL A 287 11.53 -6.37 -17.52
CA VAL A 287 11.82 -7.40 -16.51
C VAL A 287 10.85 -7.28 -15.32
N PRO A 288 10.63 -8.38 -14.56
CA PRO A 288 9.83 -8.33 -13.34
C PRO A 288 10.56 -7.62 -12.20
N TYR A 289 9.83 -7.29 -11.14
CA TYR A 289 10.43 -6.86 -9.86
C TYR A 289 11.43 -7.91 -9.37
N GLN A 290 12.51 -7.43 -8.76
CA GLN A 290 13.59 -8.26 -8.19
C GLN A 290 13.03 -9.17 -7.10
N ALA A 291 13.41 -10.45 -7.05
CA ALA A 291 13.08 -11.31 -5.91
C ALA A 291 13.58 -10.71 -4.58
N ARG A 292 12.83 -10.95 -3.52
CA ARG A 292 13.31 -10.71 -2.15
C ARG A 292 14.41 -11.72 -1.81
N GLY A 293 15.50 -11.25 -1.21
CA GLY A 293 16.50 -12.14 -0.63
C GLY A 293 15.92 -12.96 0.52
N ASP A 294 16.43 -14.18 0.71
CA ASP A 294 16.07 -15.01 1.86
C ASP A 294 16.37 -14.24 3.16
N ASN A 295 15.45 -14.32 4.12
CA ASN A 295 15.50 -13.45 5.30
C ASN A 295 16.55 -13.97 6.30
N GLU A 296 17.58 -13.16 6.55
CA GLU A 296 18.63 -13.41 7.54
C GLU A 296 18.57 -12.42 8.70
N LYS A 297 17.69 -11.41 8.63
CA LYS A 297 17.50 -10.38 9.65
C LYS A 297 16.55 -10.81 10.78
N GLY A 298 15.96 -12.01 10.69
CA GLY A 298 14.94 -12.48 11.62
C GLY A 298 13.69 -11.59 11.64
N ALA A 299 12.99 -11.55 12.78
CA ALA A 299 11.73 -10.82 12.92
C ALA A 299 11.91 -9.29 13.05
N HIS A 300 13.01 -8.85 13.68
CA HIS A 300 13.19 -7.46 14.12
C HIS A 300 14.37 -6.74 13.46
N GLY A 301 15.31 -7.47 12.84
CA GLY A 301 16.52 -6.87 12.32
C GLY A 301 16.25 -5.85 11.22
N ARG A 302 16.97 -4.72 11.29
CA ARG A 302 16.99 -3.68 10.26
C ARG A 302 18.38 -3.05 10.19
N TYR A 303 18.69 -2.48 9.04
CA TYR A 303 19.82 -1.56 8.92
C TYR A 303 19.50 -0.21 9.58
N HIS A 304 20.51 0.38 10.22
CA HIS A 304 20.47 1.74 10.75
C HIS A 304 21.46 2.61 9.94
N PRO A 305 20.99 3.69 9.30
CA PRO A 305 21.86 4.53 8.47
C PRO A 305 22.97 5.20 9.27
N ARG A 306 24.15 5.29 8.67
CA ARG A 306 25.37 5.94 9.18
C ARG A 306 25.51 7.38 8.67
N LEU A 307 24.95 7.69 7.50
CA LEU A 307 24.96 8.98 6.83
C LEU A 307 23.60 9.67 6.90
N LEU A 308 22.55 9.01 6.39
CA LEU A 308 21.18 9.54 6.38
C LEU A 308 20.51 9.35 7.75
N THR A 309 21.14 9.90 8.79
CA THR A 309 20.68 9.79 10.18
C THR A 309 19.49 10.72 10.43
N ALA A 310 18.70 10.42 11.46
CA ALA A 310 17.61 11.31 11.89
C ALA A 310 18.11 12.73 12.23
N ALA A 311 19.30 12.84 12.82
CA ALA A 311 19.92 14.13 13.14
C ALA A 311 20.30 14.92 11.86
N PHE A 312 20.84 14.25 10.85
CA PHE A 312 21.13 14.87 9.56
C PHE A 312 19.85 15.41 8.90
N VAL A 313 18.81 14.57 8.86
CA VAL A 313 17.51 14.96 8.29
C VAL A 313 16.86 16.11 9.07
N ALA A 314 16.98 16.14 10.40
CA ALA A 314 16.50 17.26 11.21
C ALA A 314 17.19 18.59 10.82
N GLY A 315 18.49 18.56 10.53
CA GLY A 315 19.22 19.71 9.99
C GLY A 315 18.69 20.20 8.64
N LEU A 316 18.36 19.27 7.74
CA LEU A 316 17.70 19.61 6.47
C LEU A 316 16.31 20.22 6.70
N ARG A 317 15.50 19.65 7.59
CA ARG A 317 14.16 20.14 7.91
C ARG A 317 14.16 21.53 8.54
N ALA A 318 15.18 21.88 9.32
CA ALA A 318 15.33 23.24 9.86
C ALA A 318 15.48 24.29 8.74
N ARG A 319 16.13 23.95 7.62
CA ARG A 319 16.25 24.81 6.43
C ARG A 319 14.93 24.93 5.67
N VAL A 320 14.16 23.85 5.57
CA VAL A 320 12.81 23.88 4.97
C VAL A 320 11.91 24.88 5.70
N SER A 321 11.94 24.90 7.03
CA SER A 321 11.20 25.88 7.84
C SER A 321 11.63 27.34 7.60
N ALA A 322 12.86 27.55 7.10
CA ALA A 322 13.38 28.86 6.70
C ALA A 322 13.09 29.20 5.21
N GLY A 323 12.35 28.35 4.49
CA GLY A 323 11.97 28.56 3.09
C GLY A 323 12.90 27.92 2.06
N GLU A 324 13.85 27.07 2.48
CA GLU A 324 14.76 26.35 1.60
C GLU A 324 14.37 24.86 1.48
N PRO A 325 13.62 24.45 0.44
CA PRO A 325 13.16 23.09 0.30
C PRO A 325 14.30 22.12 -0.06
N ILE A 326 14.16 20.85 0.35
CA ILE A 326 15.16 19.80 0.08
C ILE A 326 15.09 19.36 -1.38
N ARG A 327 16.23 19.14 -2.01
CA ARG A 327 16.38 18.52 -3.33
C ARG A 327 16.78 17.05 -3.18
N PHE A 328 15.87 16.14 -3.53
CA PHE A 328 16.09 14.70 -3.42
C PHE A 328 17.37 14.26 -4.16
N GLY A 329 17.53 14.66 -5.41
CA GLY A 329 18.63 14.23 -6.27
C GLY A 329 20.02 14.65 -5.80
N THR A 330 20.14 15.81 -5.15
CA THR A 330 21.44 16.37 -4.74
C THR A 330 21.73 16.22 -3.25
N GLU A 331 20.71 16.13 -2.39
CA GLU A 331 20.89 16.11 -0.93
C GLU A 331 20.55 14.76 -0.29
N LEU A 332 19.65 13.96 -0.89
CA LEU A 332 19.24 12.67 -0.31
C LEU A 332 19.81 11.48 -1.09
N TRP A 333 19.69 11.49 -2.41
CA TRP A 333 20.12 10.37 -3.25
C TRP A 333 21.61 10.03 -3.11
N PRO A 334 22.56 10.99 -3.05
CA PRO A 334 23.96 10.64 -2.85
C PRO A 334 24.20 9.86 -1.56
N LEU A 335 23.51 10.22 -0.47
CA LEU A 335 23.60 9.52 0.81
C LEU A 335 22.99 8.11 0.73
N VAL A 336 21.80 7.99 0.12
CA VAL A 336 21.16 6.69 -0.13
C VAL A 336 22.07 5.78 -0.96
N SER A 337 22.62 6.31 -2.06
CA SER A 337 23.53 5.60 -2.95
C SER A 337 24.78 5.13 -2.20
N LYS A 338 25.39 6.02 -1.41
CA LYS A 338 26.58 5.72 -0.61
C LYS A 338 26.32 4.60 0.39
N GLU A 339 25.22 4.66 1.13
CA GLU A 339 24.80 3.63 2.09
C GLU A 339 24.58 2.26 1.42
N VAL A 340 23.86 2.24 0.30
CA VAL A 340 23.63 1.02 -0.49
C VAL A 340 24.96 0.40 -0.94
N ARG A 341 25.86 1.23 -1.48
CA ARG A 341 27.18 0.80 -1.98
C ARG A 341 28.07 0.31 -0.84
N THR A 342 28.06 0.97 0.32
CA THR A 342 28.81 0.52 1.49
C THR A 342 28.36 -0.88 1.92
N VAL A 343 27.05 -1.10 2.07
CA VAL A 343 26.52 -2.42 2.48
C VAL A 343 26.81 -3.50 1.44
N TYR A 344 26.73 -3.16 0.16
CA TYR A 344 27.14 -4.07 -0.92
C TYR A 344 28.61 -4.50 -0.74
N TYR A 345 29.54 -3.55 -0.56
CA TYR A 345 30.96 -3.85 -0.44
C TYR A 345 31.31 -4.51 0.90
N GLU A 346 30.64 -4.18 2.00
CA GLU A 346 30.80 -4.87 3.29
C GLU A 346 30.48 -6.36 3.16
N ALA A 347 29.31 -6.69 2.59
CA ALA A 347 28.91 -8.08 2.37
C ALA A 347 29.83 -8.80 1.36
N LEU A 348 30.35 -8.09 0.35
CA LEU A 348 31.30 -8.64 -0.61
C LEU A 348 32.63 -8.99 0.08
N LEU A 349 33.20 -8.05 0.83
CA LEU A 349 34.50 -8.21 1.49
C LEU A 349 34.44 -9.17 2.67
N ALA A 350 33.31 -9.27 3.37
CA ALA A 350 33.09 -10.23 4.46
C ALA A 350 33.30 -11.70 4.03
N ARG A 351 33.24 -11.99 2.73
CA ARG A 351 33.53 -13.33 2.18
C ARG A 351 35.02 -13.68 2.17
N ARG A 352 35.91 -12.68 2.24
CA ARG A 352 37.36 -12.86 2.03
C ARG A 352 38.28 -12.07 2.96
N ALA A 353 37.74 -11.22 3.84
CA ALA A 353 38.50 -10.38 4.76
C ALA A 353 38.02 -10.54 6.21
N ALA A 354 38.86 -10.21 7.18
CA ALA A 354 38.49 -10.26 8.58
C ALA A 354 37.48 -9.15 8.94
N PRO A 355 36.57 -9.35 9.92
CA PRO A 355 35.58 -8.35 10.29
C PRO A 355 36.14 -6.95 10.61
N ALA A 356 37.33 -6.87 11.22
CA ALA A 356 38.00 -5.60 11.52
C ALA A 356 38.46 -4.85 10.25
N GLU A 357 38.91 -5.58 9.23
CA GLU A 357 39.32 -5.00 7.94
C GLU A 357 38.10 -4.50 7.17
N VAL A 358 36.99 -5.25 7.19
CA VAL A 358 35.72 -4.84 6.59
C VAL A 358 35.18 -3.57 7.25
N ALA A 359 35.22 -3.50 8.59
CA ALA A 359 34.80 -2.30 9.32
C ALA A 359 35.68 -1.09 8.99
N ALA A 360 37.01 -1.26 8.95
CA ALA A 360 37.93 -0.19 8.57
C ALA A 360 37.70 0.29 7.12
N PHE A 361 37.45 -0.63 6.20
CA PHE A 361 37.05 -0.30 4.82
C PHE A 361 35.75 0.49 4.80
N ALA A 362 34.72 0.05 5.53
CA ALA A 362 33.41 0.69 5.51
C ALA A 362 33.48 2.14 5.99
N GLU A 363 34.19 2.40 7.08
CA GLU A 363 34.44 3.76 7.58
C GLU A 363 35.19 4.62 6.55
N ALA A 364 36.28 4.08 5.96
CA ALA A 364 37.03 4.79 4.93
C ALA A 364 36.18 5.08 3.68
N PHE A 365 35.37 4.11 3.25
CA PHE A 365 34.52 4.25 2.07
C PHE A 365 33.41 5.26 2.33
N LEU A 366 32.73 5.24 3.49
CA LEU A 366 31.66 6.19 3.83
C LEU A 366 32.13 7.65 3.77
N HIS A 367 33.37 7.92 4.16
CA HIS A 367 33.94 9.27 4.20
C HIS A 367 34.70 9.68 2.92
N ALA A 368 34.91 8.74 1.99
CA ALA A 368 35.51 9.04 0.69
C ALA A 368 34.62 9.95 -0.17
N GLY A 369 35.18 11.01 -0.72
CA GLY A 369 34.54 11.82 -1.76
C GLY A 369 34.29 11.01 -3.03
N GLU A 370 33.17 11.29 -3.71
CA GLU A 370 32.77 10.57 -4.92
C GLU A 370 33.85 10.63 -6.02
N GLY A 371 33.98 9.54 -6.78
CA GLY A 371 34.94 9.44 -7.88
C GLY A 371 36.30 8.90 -7.43
N ALA A 372 37.37 9.68 -7.64
CA ALA A 372 38.75 9.18 -7.53
C ALA A 372 39.15 8.72 -6.12
N GLU A 373 38.52 9.24 -5.06
CA GLU A 373 38.83 8.80 -3.70
C GLU A 373 38.15 7.48 -3.36
N GLU A 374 36.85 7.32 -3.67
CA GLU A 374 36.17 6.03 -3.59
C GLU A 374 36.92 4.94 -4.36
N GLU A 375 37.36 5.29 -5.56
CA GLU A 375 38.12 4.40 -6.43
C GLU A 375 39.39 3.87 -5.78
N ARG A 376 40.17 4.75 -5.13
CA ARG A 376 41.37 4.34 -4.38
C ARG A 376 41.03 3.43 -3.21
N VAL A 377 39.93 3.69 -2.49
CA VAL A 377 39.50 2.85 -1.37
C VAL A 377 39.10 1.45 -1.86
N LEU A 378 38.34 1.37 -2.96
CA LEU A 378 37.94 0.10 -3.58
C LEU A 378 39.14 -0.70 -4.10
N ALA A 379 40.06 -0.04 -4.83
CA ALA A 379 41.27 -0.67 -5.33
C ALA A 379 42.18 -1.15 -4.18
N GLY A 380 42.33 -0.35 -3.12
CA GLY A 380 43.10 -0.71 -1.93
C GLY A 380 42.54 -1.91 -1.16
N ALA A 381 41.21 -2.12 -1.22
CA ALA A 381 40.53 -3.28 -0.66
C ALA A 381 40.47 -4.49 -1.63
N GLY A 382 41.06 -4.38 -2.82
CA GLY A 382 41.07 -5.44 -3.82
C GLY A 382 39.70 -5.74 -4.44
N VAL A 383 38.80 -4.75 -4.50
CA VAL A 383 37.52 -4.88 -5.22
C VAL A 383 37.80 -4.78 -6.73
N ALA A 384 37.49 -5.84 -7.47
CA ALA A 384 37.71 -5.88 -8.92
C ALA A 384 36.70 -5.02 -9.68
N ASP A 385 37.01 -4.65 -10.93
CA ASP A 385 36.18 -3.77 -11.75
C ASP A 385 34.77 -4.32 -12.01
N ASP A 386 34.65 -5.65 -12.19
CA ASP A 386 33.38 -6.36 -12.38
C ASP A 386 32.61 -6.60 -11.07
N GLU A 387 33.26 -6.43 -9.92
CA GLU A 387 32.63 -6.45 -8.61
C GLU A 387 32.05 -5.07 -8.23
N ARG A 388 32.31 -4.01 -9.00
CA ARG A 388 31.84 -2.66 -8.66
C ARG A 388 30.34 -2.50 -8.81
N TRP A 389 29.76 -1.76 -7.88
CA TRP A 389 28.35 -1.39 -7.96
C TRP A 389 28.09 -0.41 -9.10
N ASP A 390 27.15 -0.76 -9.97
CA ASP A 390 26.69 0.05 -11.10
C ASP A 390 25.17 0.27 -11.01
N TRP A 391 24.76 1.50 -10.72
CA TRP A 391 23.35 1.88 -10.64
C TRP A 391 22.63 1.81 -11.99
N ASP A 392 23.32 2.07 -13.09
CA ASP A 392 22.72 2.02 -14.43
C ASP A 392 22.44 0.57 -14.82
N ALA A 393 23.37 -0.36 -14.55
CA ALA A 393 23.14 -1.78 -14.75
C ALA A 393 22.01 -2.33 -13.85
N VAL A 394 21.95 -1.89 -12.59
CA VAL A 394 20.91 -2.30 -11.63
C VAL A 394 19.54 -1.79 -12.02
N ALA A 395 19.44 -0.50 -12.38
CA ALA A 395 18.19 0.11 -12.81
C ALA A 395 17.78 -0.42 -14.20
N HIS A 396 18.72 -0.62 -15.11
CA HIS A 396 18.46 -0.99 -16.51
C HIS A 396 19.25 -2.26 -16.88
N PRO A 397 18.79 -3.46 -16.47
CA PRO A 397 19.57 -4.70 -16.62
C PRO A 397 19.90 -5.09 -18.06
N HIS A 398 19.04 -4.72 -19.01
CA HIS A 398 19.29 -4.87 -20.44
C HIS A 398 20.24 -3.81 -21.04
N GLY A 399 20.62 -2.76 -20.30
CA GLY A 399 21.41 -1.62 -20.79
C GLY A 399 20.86 -1.06 -22.11
N GLY A 400 21.78 -0.79 -23.05
CA GLY A 400 21.45 -0.38 -24.42
C GLY A 400 21.15 -1.54 -25.39
N ARG A 401 20.94 -2.77 -24.92
CA ARG A 401 20.73 -3.92 -25.82
C ARG A 401 19.42 -3.79 -26.59
N THR A 402 19.49 -4.13 -27.87
CA THR A 402 18.33 -4.44 -28.71
C THR A 402 18.35 -5.93 -29.02
N PHE A 403 17.17 -6.52 -29.15
CA PHE A 403 17.02 -7.95 -29.40
C PHE A 403 16.52 -8.17 -30.84
N PRO A 404 17.18 -9.02 -31.64
CA PRO A 404 16.83 -9.22 -33.05
C PRO A 404 15.49 -9.96 -33.22
N ASP A 405 15.05 -10.68 -32.19
CA ASP A 405 13.81 -11.45 -32.21
C ASP A 405 13.33 -11.77 -30.77
N PRO A 406 12.06 -12.18 -30.59
CA PRO A 406 11.52 -12.56 -29.28
C PRO A 406 12.24 -13.72 -28.58
N ALA A 407 12.77 -14.69 -29.33
CA ALA A 407 13.48 -15.84 -28.75
C ALA A 407 14.83 -15.42 -28.14
N SER A 408 15.51 -14.46 -28.77
CA SER A 408 16.75 -13.84 -28.27
C SER A 408 16.52 -13.09 -26.96
N PHE A 409 15.41 -12.33 -26.86
CA PHE A 409 15.01 -11.71 -25.59
C PHE A 409 14.66 -12.76 -24.52
N ARG A 410 13.88 -13.78 -24.88
CA ARG A 410 13.50 -14.88 -23.96
C ARG A 410 14.72 -15.59 -23.36
N ARG A 411 15.75 -15.90 -24.16
CA ARG A 411 17.00 -16.53 -23.67
C ARG A 411 17.73 -15.63 -22.66
N TRP A 412 17.83 -14.33 -22.96
CA TRP A 412 18.44 -13.36 -22.06
C TRP A 412 17.65 -13.24 -20.75
N LEU A 413 16.32 -13.10 -20.85
CA LEU A 413 15.45 -12.98 -19.68
C LEU A 413 15.56 -14.22 -18.80
N ARG A 414 15.62 -15.43 -19.37
CA ARG A 414 15.82 -16.64 -18.56
C ARG A 414 17.13 -16.57 -17.77
N GLY A 415 18.26 -16.25 -18.39
CA GLY A 415 19.51 -16.07 -17.66
C GLY A 415 19.41 -15.02 -16.54
N TYR A 416 18.70 -13.92 -16.78
CA TYR A 416 18.45 -12.89 -15.78
C TYR A 416 17.61 -13.40 -14.59
N LEU A 417 16.55 -14.17 -14.83
CA LEU A 417 15.72 -14.75 -13.75
C LEU A 417 16.49 -15.81 -12.94
N ASP A 418 17.33 -16.63 -13.59
CA ASP A 418 18.18 -17.60 -12.88
C ASP A 418 19.17 -16.91 -11.95
N GLU A 419 19.79 -15.83 -12.42
CA GLU A 419 20.72 -15.04 -11.62
C GLU A 419 20.01 -14.32 -10.46
N ASP A 420 18.79 -13.81 -10.69
CA ASP A 420 17.98 -13.19 -9.64
C ASP A 420 17.64 -14.19 -8.52
N VAL A 421 17.20 -15.40 -8.89
CA VAL A 421 16.94 -16.50 -7.94
C VAL A 421 18.21 -16.85 -7.18
N ARG A 422 19.35 -17.03 -7.88
CA ARG A 422 20.64 -17.35 -7.27
C ARG A 422 21.03 -16.31 -6.22
N ARG A 423 20.99 -15.02 -6.57
CA ARG A 423 21.30 -13.91 -5.65
C ARG A 423 20.31 -13.84 -4.50
N ALA A 424 19.03 -14.11 -4.74
CA ALA A 424 18.01 -14.14 -3.70
C ALA A 424 18.31 -15.19 -2.62
N ARG A 425 18.76 -16.38 -3.04
CA ARG A 425 19.16 -17.47 -2.13
C ARG A 425 20.44 -17.21 -1.34
N GLU A 426 21.25 -16.23 -1.72
CA GLU A 426 22.40 -15.81 -0.91
C GLU A 426 21.99 -15.02 0.34
N GLY A 427 20.72 -14.63 0.45
CA GLY A 427 20.17 -13.95 1.63
C GLY A 427 20.29 -12.42 1.61
N ASN A 428 19.54 -11.75 2.49
CA ASN A 428 19.44 -10.29 2.58
C ASN A 428 20.44 -9.63 3.56
N VAL A 429 21.43 -10.38 4.03
CA VAL A 429 22.59 -9.91 4.79
C VAL A 429 23.89 -10.42 4.15
N SER A 430 23.98 -11.72 3.88
CA SER A 430 25.20 -12.40 3.41
C SER A 430 25.38 -12.32 1.88
N GLY A 431 24.29 -12.08 1.13
CA GLY A 431 24.28 -11.83 -0.30
C GLY A 431 24.49 -10.35 -0.62
N PRO A 432 25.64 -9.91 -1.18
CA PRO A 432 25.96 -8.49 -1.38
C PRO A 432 24.88 -7.72 -2.12
N PHE A 433 24.38 -8.31 -3.20
CA PHE A 433 23.37 -7.67 -4.04
C PHE A 433 22.05 -7.50 -3.30
N LYS A 434 21.57 -8.53 -2.61
CA LYS A 434 20.26 -8.48 -1.95
C LYS A 434 20.29 -7.75 -0.61
N ALA A 435 21.43 -7.74 0.08
CA ALA A 435 21.66 -6.87 1.23
C ALA A 435 21.55 -5.39 0.83
N ALA A 436 22.19 -5.01 -0.29
CA ALA A 436 22.13 -3.66 -0.84
C ALA A 436 20.70 -3.24 -1.24
N LEU A 437 19.93 -4.13 -1.88
CA LEU A 437 18.53 -3.83 -2.25
C LEU A 437 17.58 -3.80 -1.04
N ASP A 438 17.78 -4.65 -0.04
CA ASP A 438 16.96 -4.67 1.17
C ASP A 438 17.15 -3.40 2.02
N LEU A 439 18.34 -2.77 1.95
CA LEU A 439 18.61 -1.49 2.60
C LEU A 439 17.67 -0.37 2.12
N LEU A 440 17.27 -0.36 0.83
CA LEU A 440 16.30 0.61 0.31
C LEU A 440 14.93 0.53 1.00
N ARG A 441 14.58 -0.64 1.56
CA ARG A 441 13.39 -0.80 2.41
C ARG A 441 13.64 -0.27 3.82
N ASP A 442 14.81 -0.54 4.39
CA ASP A 442 15.14 -0.14 5.76
C ASP A 442 15.35 1.37 5.91
N LEU A 443 15.76 2.09 4.85
CA LEU A 443 15.89 3.56 4.82
C LEU A 443 14.56 4.32 4.71
N ARG A 444 13.42 3.63 4.60
CA ARG A 444 12.14 4.31 4.36
C ARG A 444 11.74 5.24 5.50
N ASN A 445 12.07 4.88 6.73
CA ASN A 445 11.71 5.71 7.88
C ASN A 445 12.47 7.04 7.85
N GLU A 446 13.76 7.01 7.54
CA GLU A 446 14.61 8.19 7.48
C GLU A 446 14.29 9.06 6.26
N LEU A 447 13.96 8.44 5.12
CA LEU A 447 13.47 9.17 3.95
C LEU A 447 12.13 9.88 4.22
N ARG A 448 11.20 9.23 4.93
CA ARG A 448 9.92 9.87 5.33
C ARG A 448 10.14 11.11 6.19
N LEU A 449 11.13 11.10 7.10
CA LEU A 449 11.46 12.29 7.91
C LEU A 449 11.85 13.50 7.04
N ALA A 450 12.45 13.26 5.87
CA ALA A 450 12.82 14.32 4.94
C ALA A 450 11.64 14.71 4.03
N ILE A 451 10.94 13.72 3.49
CA ILE A 451 9.96 13.87 2.40
C ILE A 451 8.59 14.35 2.89
N ASP A 452 8.09 13.79 3.99
CA ASP A 452 6.70 13.92 4.41
C ASP A 452 6.32 15.40 4.64
N HIS A 453 5.03 15.70 4.43
CA HIS A 453 4.45 17.04 4.59
C HIS A 453 5.15 18.13 3.76
N GLY A 454 5.55 17.80 2.53
CA GLY A 454 6.10 18.78 1.58
C GLY A 454 7.54 19.21 1.89
N GLY A 455 8.37 18.31 2.41
CA GLY A 455 9.77 18.64 2.73
C GLY A 455 10.69 18.81 1.53
N LEU A 456 10.29 18.27 0.38
CA LEU A 456 11.02 18.43 -0.89
C LEU A 456 10.53 19.64 -1.67
N ASP A 457 11.37 20.16 -2.56
CA ASP A 457 10.94 21.11 -3.59
C ASP A 457 9.93 20.48 -4.53
N ALA A 458 8.94 21.25 -4.99
CA ALA A 458 7.89 20.80 -5.89
C ALA A 458 8.39 20.03 -7.13
N ASP A 459 9.43 20.51 -7.82
CA ASP A 459 9.95 19.83 -9.00
C ASP A 459 10.73 18.56 -8.62
N SER A 460 11.47 18.60 -7.51
CA SER A 460 12.18 17.43 -6.98
C SER A 460 11.21 16.33 -6.54
N HIS A 461 10.12 16.69 -5.86
CA HIS A 461 9.08 15.74 -5.49
C HIS A 461 8.45 15.08 -6.73
N ARG A 462 8.09 15.88 -7.74
CA ARG A 462 7.47 15.37 -8.96
C ARG A 462 8.41 14.48 -9.78
N ASP A 463 9.60 14.98 -10.09
CA ASP A 463 10.46 14.37 -11.11
C ASP A 463 11.42 13.35 -10.51
N GLU A 464 11.98 13.62 -9.34
CA GLU A 464 13.00 12.78 -8.72
C GLU A 464 12.38 11.74 -7.77
N LEU A 465 11.38 12.12 -6.97
CA LEU A 465 10.71 11.18 -6.07
C LEU A 465 9.61 10.36 -6.74
N ASP A 466 8.56 11.00 -7.27
CA ASP A 466 7.38 10.30 -7.80
C ASP A 466 7.70 9.57 -9.11
N ARG A 467 8.34 10.25 -10.06
CA ARG A 467 8.55 9.71 -11.43
C ARG A 467 9.77 8.80 -11.55
N TRP A 468 10.76 8.93 -10.68
CA TRP A 468 12.02 8.18 -10.74
C TRP A 468 12.25 7.25 -9.54
N TYR A 469 12.49 7.79 -8.36
CA TYR A 469 12.96 7.01 -7.21
C TYR A 469 11.90 6.05 -6.67
N THR A 470 10.63 6.46 -6.55
CA THR A 470 9.56 5.60 -6.02
C THR A 470 9.36 4.35 -6.90
N PRO A 471 9.23 4.45 -8.23
CA PRO A 471 9.20 3.28 -9.12
C PRO A 471 10.47 2.43 -9.08
N LEU A 472 11.64 3.05 -8.91
CA LEU A 472 12.92 2.33 -8.79
C LEU A 472 12.98 1.54 -7.46
N ASN A 473 12.65 2.17 -6.33
CA ASN A 473 12.59 1.55 -5.01
C ASN A 473 11.60 0.38 -5.01
N ALA A 474 10.43 0.54 -5.64
CA ALA A 474 9.45 -0.52 -5.79
C ALA A 474 10.01 -1.73 -6.56
N TYR A 475 10.61 -1.49 -7.72
CA TYR A 475 11.22 -2.52 -8.56
C TYR A 475 12.35 -3.29 -7.85
N LEU A 476 13.18 -2.59 -7.07
CA LEU A 476 14.37 -3.16 -6.44
C LEU A 476 14.10 -3.84 -5.08
N SER A 477 13.19 -3.30 -4.26
CA SER A 477 13.06 -3.70 -2.84
C SER A 477 11.69 -4.27 -2.46
N ILE A 478 10.66 -4.12 -3.30
CA ILE A 478 9.28 -4.58 -3.03
C ILE A 478 8.95 -5.82 -3.89
N GLY A 479 9.95 -6.68 -4.04
CA GLY A 479 9.91 -7.91 -4.81
C GLY A 479 8.87 -8.95 -4.36
N PRO A 480 8.56 -9.92 -5.24
CA PRO A 480 7.84 -11.12 -4.83
C PRO A 480 8.78 -12.10 -4.08
N PRO A 481 8.23 -13.16 -3.47
CA PRO A 481 9.01 -14.31 -3.00
C PRO A 481 9.83 -14.94 -4.13
N VAL A 482 10.97 -15.55 -3.81
CA VAL A 482 11.85 -16.24 -4.78
C VAL A 482 11.08 -17.27 -5.60
N SER A 483 10.18 -18.01 -4.97
CA SER A 483 9.35 -19.02 -5.64
C SER A 483 8.54 -18.44 -6.82
N ARG A 484 8.11 -17.18 -6.77
CA ARG A 484 7.37 -16.56 -7.87
C ARG A 484 8.24 -16.28 -9.09
N ILE A 485 9.52 -16.00 -8.89
CA ILE A 485 10.48 -15.88 -10.00
C ILE A 485 10.75 -17.25 -10.61
N GLU A 486 10.89 -18.30 -9.79
CA GLU A 486 11.02 -19.68 -10.27
C GLU A 486 9.77 -20.14 -11.05
N GLU A 487 8.58 -19.82 -10.56
CA GLU A 487 7.31 -20.09 -11.25
C GLU A 487 7.22 -19.36 -12.59
N MET A 488 7.58 -18.07 -12.62
CA MET A 488 7.63 -17.30 -13.87
C MET A 488 8.58 -17.93 -14.88
N ALA A 489 9.78 -18.36 -14.45
CA ALA A 489 10.73 -19.06 -15.30
C ALA A 489 10.16 -20.38 -15.84
N ALA A 490 9.54 -21.18 -14.98
CA ALA A 490 8.90 -22.45 -15.37
C ALA A 490 7.75 -22.25 -16.38
N LEU A 491 6.97 -21.18 -16.25
CA LEU A 491 5.89 -20.85 -17.18
C LEU A 491 6.39 -20.36 -18.53
N ILE A 492 7.51 -19.62 -18.54
CA ILE A 492 8.21 -19.27 -19.78
C ILE A 492 8.63 -20.56 -20.47
N ASP A 493 9.33 -21.43 -19.75
CA ASP A 493 9.86 -22.69 -20.29
C ASP A 493 8.74 -23.60 -20.83
N ALA A 494 7.60 -23.69 -20.13
CA ALA A 494 6.41 -24.42 -20.57
C ALA A 494 5.65 -23.77 -21.74
N GLY A 495 6.03 -22.55 -22.15
CA GLY A 495 5.35 -21.82 -23.21
C GLY A 495 3.96 -21.34 -22.82
N ILE A 496 3.69 -21.12 -21.54
CA ILE A 496 2.42 -20.53 -21.08
C ILE A 496 2.53 -19.01 -21.00
N LEU A 497 3.74 -18.51 -20.73
CA LEU A 497 4.05 -17.08 -20.61
C LEU A 497 5.13 -16.66 -21.62
N ASP A 498 4.86 -15.60 -22.39
CA ASP A 498 5.88 -14.86 -23.13
C ASP A 498 5.98 -13.44 -22.59
N VAL A 499 7.20 -13.00 -22.34
CA VAL A 499 7.46 -11.61 -21.93
C VAL A 499 7.81 -10.79 -23.17
N THR A 500 7.06 -9.71 -23.39
CA THR A 500 7.17 -8.86 -24.59
C THR A 500 8.49 -8.11 -24.66
N GLY A 501 9.20 -7.98 -23.54
CA GLY A 501 10.42 -7.20 -23.44
C GLY A 501 10.19 -5.70 -23.17
N PRO A 502 11.27 -4.91 -23.20
CA PRO A 502 11.28 -3.53 -22.73
C PRO A 502 10.38 -2.60 -23.55
N GLY A 503 9.85 -1.57 -22.90
CA GLY A 503 9.05 -0.55 -23.55
C GLY A 503 7.76 -1.06 -24.18
N LEU A 504 7.03 -1.98 -23.52
CA LEU A 504 5.72 -2.44 -24.00
C LEU A 504 4.80 -1.25 -24.31
N ARG A 505 4.30 -1.20 -25.55
CA ARG A 505 3.24 -0.29 -25.99
C ARG A 505 2.03 -1.11 -26.42
N VAL A 506 0.85 -0.65 -26.03
CA VAL A 506 -0.42 -1.31 -26.37
C VAL A 506 -1.28 -0.33 -27.14
N ALA A 507 -1.83 -0.79 -28.26
CA ALA A 507 -2.80 -0.06 -29.06
C ALA A 507 -4.08 -0.88 -29.21
N ALA A 508 -5.21 -0.20 -29.38
CA ALA A 508 -6.46 -0.82 -29.83
C ALA A 508 -6.55 -0.70 -31.35
N ASP A 509 -6.69 -1.83 -32.04
CA ASP A 509 -6.71 -1.89 -33.49
C ASP A 509 -8.02 -2.51 -33.99
N ALA A 510 -8.90 -1.67 -34.53
CA ALA A 510 -10.19 -2.10 -35.09
C ALA A 510 -10.05 -2.84 -36.43
N HIS A 511 -8.91 -2.70 -37.09
CA HIS A 511 -8.67 -3.14 -38.47
C HIS A 511 -7.54 -4.17 -38.56
N ASP A 512 -7.15 -4.76 -37.43
CA ASP A 512 -6.20 -5.87 -37.43
C ASP A 512 -6.73 -7.00 -38.34
N PRO A 513 -5.88 -7.67 -39.12
CA PRO A 513 -6.30 -8.72 -40.06
C PRO A 513 -7.13 -9.85 -39.43
N GLY A 514 -6.95 -10.12 -38.14
CA GLY A 514 -7.73 -11.11 -37.37
C GLY A 514 -9.03 -10.58 -36.77
N GLY A 515 -9.46 -9.36 -37.12
CA GLY A 515 -10.58 -8.63 -36.52
C GLY A 515 -10.13 -7.70 -35.38
N PRO A 516 -11.02 -6.93 -34.73
CA PRO A 516 -10.64 -6.01 -33.65
C PRO A 516 -9.83 -6.68 -32.54
N ALA A 517 -8.76 -6.04 -32.05
CA ALA A 517 -7.94 -6.54 -30.94
C ALA A 517 -7.11 -5.46 -30.24
N PHE A 518 -6.51 -5.85 -29.12
CA PHE A 518 -5.37 -5.15 -28.54
C PHE A 518 -4.07 -5.68 -29.15
N VAL A 519 -3.19 -4.77 -29.54
CA VAL A 519 -1.90 -5.08 -30.15
C VAL A 519 -0.77 -4.58 -29.26
N GLY A 520 0.03 -5.52 -28.75
CA GLY A 520 1.24 -5.26 -27.98
C GLY A 520 2.49 -5.23 -28.87
N THR A 521 3.35 -4.23 -28.66
CA THR A 521 4.64 -4.09 -29.36
C THR A 521 5.73 -3.71 -28.36
N SER A 522 7.00 -4.00 -28.69
CA SER A 522 8.16 -3.58 -27.90
C SER A 522 9.05 -2.68 -28.72
N ALA A 523 9.61 -1.65 -28.07
CA ALA A 523 10.58 -0.76 -28.71
C ALA A 523 11.96 -1.41 -28.94
N ASN A 524 12.29 -2.48 -28.19
CA ASN A 524 13.63 -3.05 -28.14
C ASN A 524 13.71 -4.50 -28.63
N VAL A 525 12.58 -5.09 -29.04
CA VAL A 525 12.52 -6.45 -29.60
C VAL A 525 11.97 -6.36 -31.03
N ALA A 526 12.85 -6.57 -32.01
CA ALA A 526 12.48 -6.45 -33.41
C ALA A 526 11.42 -7.49 -33.80
N GLY A 527 10.46 -7.06 -34.63
CA GLY A 527 9.37 -7.91 -35.13
C GLY A 527 8.34 -8.35 -34.09
N LEU A 528 8.45 -7.92 -32.82
CA LEU A 528 7.47 -8.30 -31.81
C LEU A 528 6.12 -7.62 -32.07
N ARG A 529 5.11 -8.44 -32.32
CA ARG A 529 3.72 -8.04 -32.39
C ARG A 529 2.85 -9.11 -31.74
N VAL A 530 2.18 -8.76 -30.65
CA VAL A 530 1.26 -9.64 -29.94
C VAL A 530 -0.17 -9.18 -30.20
N ARG A 531 -1.03 -10.08 -30.65
CA ARG A 531 -2.48 -9.86 -30.76
C ARG A 531 -3.18 -10.49 -29.56
N ALA A 532 -4.09 -9.76 -28.92
CA ALA A 532 -4.89 -10.26 -27.80
C ALA A 532 -6.33 -9.72 -27.84
N THR A 533 -7.29 -10.56 -27.47
CA THR A 533 -8.70 -10.18 -27.27
C THR A 533 -8.99 -9.75 -25.83
N THR A 534 -8.06 -10.04 -24.91
CA THR A 534 -8.12 -9.61 -23.52
C THR A 534 -6.90 -8.75 -23.18
N LEU A 535 -7.14 -7.55 -22.63
CA LEU A 535 -6.11 -6.68 -22.06
C LEU A 535 -6.34 -6.50 -20.56
N ILE A 536 -5.32 -6.78 -19.75
CA ILE A 536 -5.33 -6.65 -18.30
C ILE A 536 -4.27 -5.64 -17.86
N GLU A 537 -4.68 -4.63 -17.10
CA GLU A 537 -3.76 -3.75 -16.40
C GLU A 537 -3.22 -4.47 -15.15
N ALA A 538 -2.05 -5.07 -15.26
CA ALA A 538 -1.40 -5.81 -14.18
C ALA A 538 -0.72 -4.87 -13.15
N ARG A 539 -1.48 -3.90 -12.64
CA ARG A 539 -1.06 -2.87 -11.68
C ARG A 539 -2.26 -2.37 -10.87
N LEU A 540 -2.00 -1.76 -9.72
CA LEU A 540 -3.00 -1.00 -8.98
C LEU A 540 -3.25 0.37 -9.64
N PRO A 541 -4.43 0.98 -9.45
CA PRO A 541 -4.62 2.38 -9.78
C PRO A 541 -3.70 3.24 -8.89
N GLU A 542 -3.17 4.32 -9.47
CA GLU A 542 -2.45 5.32 -8.69
C GLU A 542 -3.42 6.02 -7.73
N THR A 543 -2.96 6.31 -6.50
CA THR A 543 -3.75 7.08 -5.55
C THR A 543 -3.92 8.49 -6.08
N ASP A 544 -5.15 8.84 -6.47
CA ASP A 544 -5.50 10.18 -6.89
C ASP A 544 -6.94 10.52 -6.50
N VAL A 545 -7.10 11.26 -5.40
CA VAL A 545 -8.41 11.67 -4.89
C VAL A 545 -9.14 12.63 -5.83
N ARG A 546 -8.44 13.33 -6.74
CA ARG A 546 -9.08 14.18 -7.77
C ARG A 546 -9.93 13.37 -8.73
N ARG A 547 -9.54 12.11 -8.96
CA ARG A 547 -10.20 11.16 -9.85
C ARG A 547 -11.01 10.11 -9.10
N THR A 548 -11.18 10.21 -7.79
CA THR A 548 -11.85 9.18 -7.01
C THR A 548 -13.32 8.97 -7.44
N ALA A 549 -13.72 7.70 -7.44
CA ALA A 549 -15.11 7.27 -7.57
C ALA A 549 -15.77 7.05 -6.20
N ASP A 550 -15.03 7.19 -5.10
CA ASP A 550 -15.57 7.08 -3.74
C ASP A 550 -16.53 8.24 -3.43
N PRO A 551 -17.81 7.97 -3.08
CA PRO A 551 -18.81 9.02 -2.89
C PRO A 551 -18.48 9.97 -1.74
N LEU A 552 -17.92 9.47 -0.63
CA LEU A 552 -17.53 10.27 0.52
C LEU A 552 -16.41 11.25 0.16
N MET A 553 -15.30 10.75 -0.41
CA MET A 553 -14.19 11.60 -0.83
C MET A 553 -14.62 12.66 -1.85
N ARG A 554 -15.46 12.28 -2.83
CA ARG A 554 -16.01 13.20 -3.84
C ARG A 554 -16.80 14.32 -3.18
N ARG A 555 -17.68 13.98 -2.23
CA ARG A 555 -18.48 14.98 -1.52
C ARG A 555 -17.57 15.94 -0.79
N LEU A 556 -16.67 15.44 0.05
CA LEU A 556 -15.74 16.26 0.85
C LEU A 556 -14.96 17.26 -0.01
N LEU A 557 -14.41 16.82 -1.14
CA LEU A 557 -13.71 17.69 -2.10
C LEU A 557 -14.66 18.71 -2.75
N SER A 558 -15.83 18.28 -3.22
CA SER A 558 -16.78 19.16 -3.93
C SER A 558 -17.42 20.24 -3.05
N THR A 559 -17.52 19.99 -1.74
CA THR A 559 -18.07 20.92 -0.75
C THR A 559 -17.00 21.73 -0.04
N GLY A 560 -15.73 21.63 -0.46
CA GLY A 560 -14.60 22.34 0.15
C GLY A 560 -14.24 21.88 1.57
N GLN A 561 -14.75 20.73 2.01
CA GLN A 561 -14.48 20.13 3.33
C GLN A 561 -13.15 19.34 3.36
N ALA A 562 -12.52 19.17 2.19
CA ALA A 562 -11.21 18.60 2.02
C ALA A 562 -10.51 19.21 0.80
N ARG A 563 -9.17 19.06 0.73
CA ARG A 563 -8.37 19.40 -0.45
C ARG A 563 -7.30 18.37 -0.76
N THR A 564 -6.72 18.50 -1.95
CA THR A 564 -5.51 17.77 -2.35
C THR A 564 -4.26 18.35 -1.69
N HIS A 565 -3.28 17.49 -1.43
CA HIS A 565 -1.98 17.89 -0.91
C HIS A 565 -1.16 18.61 -2.00
N ARG A 566 -0.55 19.73 -1.61
CA ARG A 566 0.33 20.53 -2.46
C ARG A 566 1.71 20.59 -1.82
N VAL A 567 2.74 20.32 -2.63
CA VAL A 567 4.14 20.48 -2.27
C VAL A 567 4.60 21.86 -2.73
N PRO A 568 5.13 22.71 -1.84
CA PRO A 568 5.66 24.02 -2.23
C PRO A 568 7.00 23.87 -2.96
N GLY A 569 7.32 24.79 -3.85
CA GLY A 569 8.60 24.86 -4.53
C GLY A 569 9.19 26.26 -4.52
N ALA A 570 10.46 26.37 -4.89
CA ALA A 570 11.16 27.63 -4.99
C ALA A 570 10.45 28.60 -5.95
N GLY A 571 10.52 29.91 -5.65
CA GLY A 571 9.96 30.96 -6.51
C GLY A 571 8.43 30.97 -6.60
N GLY A 572 7.72 30.35 -5.66
CA GLY A 572 6.25 30.30 -5.63
C GLY A 572 5.64 29.22 -6.52
N SER A 573 6.47 28.31 -7.06
CA SER A 573 5.98 27.11 -7.74
C SER A 573 5.30 26.16 -6.74
N SER A 574 4.43 25.28 -7.24
CA SER A 574 3.84 24.21 -6.42
C SER A 574 3.51 23.00 -7.27
N TYR A 575 3.51 21.84 -6.64
CA TYR A 575 3.09 20.58 -7.24
C TYR A 575 1.87 20.04 -6.52
N GLU A 576 0.77 19.90 -7.25
CA GLU A 576 -0.46 19.29 -6.73
C GLU A 576 -0.43 17.77 -6.90
N THR A 577 -0.40 17.08 -5.78
CA THR A 577 -0.35 15.61 -5.72
C THR A 577 -1.76 15.00 -5.79
N GLY A 578 -1.83 13.67 -5.86
CA GLY A 578 -3.08 12.90 -5.78
C GLY A 578 -3.56 12.63 -4.34
N GLY A 579 -2.79 13.00 -3.32
CA GLY A 579 -3.08 12.73 -1.92
C GLY A 579 -4.13 13.66 -1.30
N LEU A 580 -4.89 13.15 -0.34
CA LEU A 580 -5.75 13.92 0.55
C LEU A 580 -4.89 14.69 1.56
N ALA A 581 -5.06 16.01 1.63
CA ALA A 581 -4.26 16.85 2.51
C ALA A 581 -4.64 16.69 3.99
N VAL A 582 -3.63 16.47 4.82
CA VAL A 582 -3.76 16.41 6.28
C VAL A 582 -2.65 17.22 6.94
N SER A 583 -2.90 17.69 8.16
CA SER A 583 -1.85 18.29 9.00
C SER A 583 -0.75 17.29 9.29
N GLU A 584 0.36 17.75 9.86
CA GLU A 584 1.25 16.87 10.62
C GLU A 584 0.47 16.13 11.72
N ARG A 585 1.10 15.14 12.36
CA ARG A 585 0.52 14.35 13.45
C ARG A 585 -0.25 15.27 14.42
N PRO A 586 -1.56 15.06 14.65
CA PRO A 586 -2.32 13.80 14.52
C PRO A 586 -3.10 13.62 13.19
N CYS A 587 -2.72 14.25 12.08
CA CYS A 587 -3.35 14.05 10.76
C CYS A 587 -4.80 14.60 10.65
N HIS A 588 -5.02 15.83 11.11
CA HIS A 588 -6.29 16.52 10.88
C HIS A 588 -6.54 16.72 9.39
N LEU A 589 -7.77 16.46 8.94
CA LEU A 589 -8.19 16.73 7.57
C LEU A 589 -8.14 18.24 7.28
N LEU A 590 -7.47 18.64 6.18
CA LEU A 590 -7.41 20.05 5.79
C LEU A 590 -8.54 20.39 4.81
N ASP A 591 -9.28 21.46 5.09
CA ASP A 591 -10.32 22.00 4.21
C ASP A 591 -9.74 22.69 2.95
N ALA A 592 -10.59 23.25 2.09
CA ALA A 592 -10.16 23.96 0.87
C ALA A 592 -9.21 25.14 1.15
N GLN A 593 -9.35 25.80 2.30
CA GLN A 593 -8.53 26.92 2.75
C GLN A 593 -7.21 26.45 3.39
N GLY A 594 -7.08 25.15 3.66
CA GLY A 594 -5.92 24.56 4.32
C GLY A 594 -6.00 24.59 5.85
N ALA A 595 -7.16 24.90 6.42
CA ALA A 595 -7.37 24.88 7.86
C ALA A 595 -7.61 23.43 8.34
N PRO A 596 -6.94 22.98 9.41
CA PRO A 596 -7.16 21.67 9.98
C PRO A 596 -8.51 21.60 10.69
N HIS A 597 -9.33 20.61 10.35
CA HIS A 597 -10.61 20.40 11.01
C HIS A 597 -10.42 19.75 12.39
N PRO A 598 -10.95 20.32 13.48
CA PRO A 598 -10.64 19.88 14.85
C PRO A 598 -11.12 18.46 15.15
N ARG A 599 -12.22 18.03 14.53
CA ARG A 599 -12.88 16.73 14.79
C ARG A 599 -12.78 15.71 13.65
N ARG A 600 -12.00 15.98 12.61
CA ARG A 600 -11.88 15.11 11.43
C ARG A 600 -10.42 14.78 11.16
N PHE A 601 -10.14 13.50 11.06
CA PHE A 601 -8.81 12.97 10.85
C PHE A 601 -8.82 12.10 9.60
N ALA A 602 -7.70 12.04 8.88
CA ALA A 602 -7.54 11.11 7.78
C ALA A 602 -6.12 10.55 7.77
N TYR A 603 -5.96 9.26 7.55
CA TYR A 603 -4.63 8.66 7.39
C TYR A 603 -4.70 7.32 6.67
N GLY A 604 -3.59 6.90 6.08
CA GLY A 604 -3.49 5.68 5.28
C GLY A 604 -3.39 5.97 3.79
N VAL A 605 -3.88 5.06 2.95
CA VAL A 605 -3.67 5.11 1.50
C VAL A 605 -4.17 6.41 0.84
N PRO A 606 -5.32 6.99 1.21
CA PRO A 606 -5.79 8.24 0.63
C PRO A 606 -4.85 9.43 0.85
N THR A 607 -3.95 9.38 1.85
CA THR A 607 -2.98 10.44 2.16
C THR A 607 -1.59 10.18 1.56
N GLU A 608 -1.47 9.25 0.58
CA GLU A 608 -0.23 9.07 -0.19
C GLU A 608 0.27 10.41 -0.74
N SER A 609 1.59 10.61 -0.80
CA SER A 609 2.28 11.88 -1.09
C SER A 609 2.29 12.90 0.05
N VAL A 610 1.34 12.90 0.99
CA VAL A 610 1.54 13.59 2.29
C VAL A 610 2.54 12.82 3.11
N ARG A 611 2.32 11.50 3.19
CA ARG A 611 3.28 10.52 3.67
C ARG A 611 3.74 9.65 2.51
N TRP A 612 5.05 9.41 2.43
CA TRP A 612 5.60 8.55 1.39
C TRP A 612 5.44 7.06 1.74
N VAL A 613 4.86 6.27 0.83
CA VAL A 613 4.65 4.81 0.97
C VAL A 613 3.72 4.47 2.14
N THR A 614 2.45 4.80 2.01
CA THR A 614 1.40 4.55 3.02
C THR A 614 0.89 3.11 3.05
N ALA A 615 1.05 2.37 1.94
CA ALA A 615 0.66 0.97 1.78
C ALA A 615 1.68 -0.04 2.35
N ALA A 616 2.31 0.29 3.49
CA ALA A 616 3.26 -0.59 4.19
C ALA A 616 2.58 -1.39 5.32
N GLY A 617 2.97 -2.66 5.52
CA GLY A 617 2.56 -3.43 6.69
C GLY A 617 3.30 -3.01 7.95
N ILE A 618 2.76 -3.33 9.12
CA ILE A 618 3.42 -3.10 10.42
C ILE A 618 4.41 -4.26 10.65
N ARG A 619 5.68 -3.93 10.85
CA ARG A 619 6.76 -4.87 11.19
C ARG A 619 7.12 -4.73 12.67
N PRO A 620 7.32 -5.84 13.40
CA PRO A 620 7.79 -5.80 14.79
C PRO A 620 9.17 -5.12 14.94
N GLY A 621 9.34 -4.31 15.98
CA GLY A 621 10.64 -3.79 16.45
C GLY A 621 11.25 -2.66 15.63
N VAL A 622 10.50 -2.02 14.72
CA VAL A 622 11.07 -1.03 13.77
C VAL A 622 10.41 0.34 13.78
N GLY A 623 9.54 0.63 14.75
CA GLY A 623 8.87 1.93 14.86
C GLY A 623 7.93 2.19 13.68
N SER A 624 6.82 1.46 13.61
CA SER A 624 5.86 1.63 12.51
C SER A 624 5.07 2.94 12.66
N VAL A 625 5.22 3.84 11.69
CA VAL A 625 4.49 5.13 11.62
C VAL A 625 2.96 4.93 11.68
N THR A 626 2.44 3.80 11.17
CA THR A 626 1.00 3.50 11.27
C THR A 626 0.52 3.40 12.71
N LEU A 627 1.32 2.79 13.59
CA LEU A 627 0.98 2.64 15.00
C LEU A 627 1.06 4.01 15.71
N GLU A 628 2.13 4.75 15.46
CA GLU A 628 2.33 6.08 16.06
C GLU A 628 1.24 7.09 15.67
N ASP A 629 0.88 7.12 14.38
CA ASP A 629 -0.20 8.00 13.91
C ASP A 629 -1.56 7.56 14.48
N SER A 630 -1.81 6.25 14.58
CA SER A 630 -3.06 5.77 15.18
C SER A 630 -3.17 6.12 16.67
N ASP A 631 -2.06 6.11 17.42
CA ASP A 631 -2.06 6.49 18.83
C ASP A 631 -2.27 8.00 19.00
N ALA A 632 -1.61 8.81 18.18
CA ALA A 632 -1.81 10.26 18.19
C ALA A 632 -3.23 10.67 17.77
N ILE A 633 -3.82 9.99 16.78
CA ILE A 633 -5.23 10.18 16.41
C ILE A 633 -6.13 9.82 17.60
N ALA A 634 -5.91 8.65 18.23
CA ALA A 634 -6.71 8.23 19.38
C ALA A 634 -6.62 9.23 20.54
N ALA A 635 -5.41 9.68 20.89
CA ALA A 635 -5.18 10.68 21.93
C ALA A 635 -5.89 12.01 21.61
N ALA A 636 -5.75 12.50 20.38
CA ALA A 636 -6.42 13.72 19.93
C ALA A 636 -7.95 13.59 19.97
N VAL A 637 -8.50 12.45 19.54
CA VAL A 637 -9.94 12.16 19.60
C VAL A 637 -10.43 12.19 21.05
N LEU A 638 -9.77 11.47 21.96
CA LEU A 638 -10.20 11.38 23.35
C LEU A 638 -10.03 12.69 24.13
N ALA A 639 -9.16 13.60 23.66
CA ALA A 639 -8.96 14.92 24.23
C ALA A 639 -9.97 15.98 23.76
N LEU A 640 -10.81 15.68 22.76
CA LEU A 640 -11.81 16.64 22.27
C LEU A 640 -12.87 16.91 23.34
N PRO A 641 -13.35 18.18 23.47
CA PRO A 641 -14.50 18.46 24.32
C PRO A 641 -15.77 17.86 23.72
N GLU A 642 -16.82 17.73 24.55
CA GLU A 642 -18.17 17.42 24.05
C GLU A 642 -18.55 18.39 22.92
N PRO A 643 -19.16 17.88 21.83
CA PRO A 643 -19.68 18.77 20.82
C PRO A 643 -20.75 19.67 21.46
N PRO A 644 -20.78 20.97 21.12
CA PRO A 644 -21.85 21.84 21.59
C PRO A 644 -23.20 21.21 21.24
N ALA A 645 -24.13 21.16 22.19
CA ALA A 645 -25.47 20.67 21.91
C ALA A 645 -26.07 21.53 20.79
N ALA A 646 -26.51 20.89 19.69
CA ALA A 646 -27.22 21.59 18.63
C ALA A 646 -28.35 22.39 19.29
N ALA A 647 -28.37 23.70 19.05
CA ALA A 647 -29.47 24.53 19.53
C ALA A 647 -30.74 23.96 18.92
N LEU A 648 -31.56 23.28 19.72
CA LEU A 648 -32.88 22.82 19.31
C LEU A 648 -33.59 24.05 18.75
N SER A 649 -33.75 24.08 17.43
CA SER A 649 -34.58 25.07 16.76
C SER A 649 -35.98 24.91 17.33
N SER A 650 -36.29 25.74 18.33
CA SER A 650 -37.64 25.95 18.86
C SER A 650 -38.41 26.81 17.87
N GLY A 651 -38.57 26.30 16.66
CA GLY A 651 -39.34 26.89 15.59
C GLY A 651 -40.65 26.12 15.38
N ALA A 652 -41.43 25.91 16.44
CA ALA A 652 -42.85 25.66 16.24
C ALA A 652 -43.45 26.97 15.70
N PRO A 653 -44.12 26.99 14.53
CA PRO A 653 -44.83 28.18 14.12
C PRO A 653 -45.93 28.42 15.15
N ALA A 654 -45.86 29.56 15.84
CA ALA A 654 -46.97 30.06 16.63
C ALA A 654 -48.17 30.17 15.69
N VAL A 655 -49.14 29.27 15.85
CA VAL A 655 -50.45 29.37 15.22
C VAL A 655 -51.08 30.64 15.77
N ALA A 656 -51.10 31.68 14.94
CA ALA A 656 -51.82 32.91 15.24
C ALA A 656 -53.30 32.57 15.42
N ALA A 657 -53.84 32.83 16.61
CA ALA A 657 -55.26 32.80 16.88
C ALA A 657 -55.96 33.84 15.98
N GLY A 658 -56.79 33.37 15.06
CA GLY A 658 -57.67 34.21 14.25
C GLY A 658 -58.79 34.84 15.09
N PRO A 659 -59.34 36.00 14.67
CA PRO A 659 -60.34 36.72 15.46
C PRO A 659 -61.70 36.02 15.43
N ALA A 660 -62.40 36.10 16.56
CA ALA A 660 -63.75 35.59 16.77
C ALA A 660 -64.75 36.21 15.78
N LEU A 661 -65.47 35.35 15.05
CA LEU A 661 -66.64 35.71 14.25
C LEU A 661 -67.91 35.49 15.08
N ALA A 662 -68.72 36.54 15.11
CA ALA A 662 -69.98 36.62 15.82
C ALA A 662 -71.01 35.59 15.33
N ALA A 663 -71.77 35.05 16.29
CA ALA A 663 -72.94 34.23 16.06
C ALA A 663 -74.01 35.01 15.28
N ASN A 664 -74.57 34.39 14.25
CA ASN A 664 -75.91 34.72 13.80
C ASN A 664 -76.71 33.43 13.58
N SER A 665 -77.76 33.31 14.37
CA SER A 665 -78.79 32.28 14.35
C SER A 665 -79.65 32.38 13.09
N GLY A 666 -80.01 31.26 12.49
CA GLY A 666 -81.05 31.25 11.45
C GLY A 666 -81.25 29.93 10.72
N ALA A 667 -82.03 29.04 11.34
CA ALA A 667 -83.04 28.14 10.77
C ALA A 667 -82.82 27.43 9.40
N GLY A 668 -83.11 26.12 9.38
CA GLY A 668 -83.92 25.54 8.30
C GLY A 668 -83.50 24.20 7.71
N ALA A 669 -84.02 23.12 8.32
CA ALA A 669 -84.68 21.97 7.69
C ALA A 669 -84.01 21.12 6.57
N THR A 670 -83.84 19.84 6.92
CA THR A 670 -84.21 18.61 6.15
C THR A 670 -83.67 18.40 4.72
N ALA A 671 -82.83 17.38 4.53
CA ALA A 671 -83.22 16.02 4.12
C ALA A 671 -82.03 15.07 4.28
#